data_AF-A0A936IGF8-F1
#
_entry.id   AF-A0A936IGF8-F1
#
_cell.length_a   1.000
_cell.length_b   1.000
_cell.length_c   1.000
_cell.angle_alpha   90.00
_cell.angle_beta   90.00
_cell.angle_gamma   90.00
#
_symmetry.space_group_name_H-M   'P 1'
#
loop_
_entity.id
_entity.type
_entity.pdbx_description
1 polymer ?
#
loop_
_entity_poly.entity_id
_entity_poly.type
_entity_poly.pdbx_seq_one_letter_code
_entity_poly.pdbx_strand_id
1 'polypeptide(L)'
;MSRNIEKSLREIDFAALTRGAFTPSPAAWEDQVLYFLMLDRFSDGNERGGYADASGQPVGTGDTPLYGRDDPGRVDYDKWLSAGAGWQGGTIKGLTSKLGYLRRLGITALWISPPFRQVPFERSYHGYGVQNFLDIDPHFGTREEFRDLVRAAHDQGIYVILDVIAHHTGNVFTYDADRYPTHDESGRSYNDPRWDGRPYSVAGFNDRNGQPTLPFPASGQVSPDDTARLEASWPDGAVWPREFQHGDLFVRKGRISNWGHYPEYAEGDMADGLKTLDVRVRWAGQYRRPSQAMAWLCLAYSFWIAYADVDGFRIDAAKHMDVDALRSFCDWIREFAQSIGKERFLLVGEVPGGRELAWEIVGRTGLDAALGIDDIPGKLERMVTGEADPLEYFSAFRNWRLDEPDGGKHRWYRDQVVTLVDDHDQVRKGTAKRRFSGEGQYRDLAFSVIATQLTTAGVPCLYYGAEQGFDSGGHISDCDVVLRENMFGGRFGGLCTQGRHFFNEQGDLYRALAALTALRRQMVTLRRGSQVLHRISGDGVSFGHPRRIGRERMRSLVCWSRLFLDQETLVVINTDVSEAVAAWSTVAPLLRVEGDQFHLILWHAPKPAAPPADNLTVEHRAGLPTVRITLPPAGFAIYQASPSLHRFGPNPPRELKPWAPAAWLGGM
;
A
#
# COMPACT_ATOMS: atom_id res chain seq x y z
N MET A 1 28.02 -21.80 8.83
CA MET A 1 28.80 -21.55 7.60
C MET A 1 28.07 -20.47 6.83
N SER A 2 28.50 -19.21 6.89
CA SER A 2 27.92 -18.18 6.01
C SER A 2 28.32 -18.56 4.59
N ARG A 3 27.35 -18.82 3.71
CA ARG A 3 27.64 -18.92 2.29
C ARG A 3 28.20 -17.58 1.84
N ASN A 4 29.25 -17.59 1.02
CA ASN A 4 29.71 -16.38 0.35
C ASN A 4 28.53 -15.81 -0.45
N ILE A 5 28.25 -14.53 -0.25
CA ILE A 5 27.27 -13.80 -1.07
C ILE A 5 27.87 -13.63 -2.47
N GLU A 6 27.05 -13.90 -3.48
CA GLU A 6 27.41 -13.77 -4.88
C GLU A 6 27.73 -12.30 -5.20
N LYS A 7 28.88 -12.09 -5.83
CA LYS A 7 29.35 -10.76 -6.26
C LYS A 7 28.89 -10.43 -7.67
N SER A 8 28.48 -11.43 -8.44
CA SER A 8 28.08 -11.32 -9.84
C SER A 8 26.81 -12.12 -10.09
N LEU A 9 25.92 -11.60 -10.94
CA LEU A 9 24.74 -12.33 -11.41
C LEU A 9 25.10 -13.63 -12.14
N ARG A 10 26.32 -13.72 -12.68
CA ARG A 10 26.84 -14.92 -13.35
C ARG A 10 27.20 -16.06 -12.39
N GLU A 11 27.35 -15.77 -11.11
CA GLU A 11 27.61 -16.76 -10.07
C GLU A 11 26.31 -17.48 -9.63
N ILE A 12 25.14 -16.95 -10.03
CA ILE A 12 23.83 -17.51 -9.69
C ILE A 12 23.49 -18.68 -10.63
N ASP A 13 23.34 -19.87 -10.07
CA ASP A 13 22.80 -21.04 -10.77
C ASP A 13 21.26 -21.00 -10.76
N PHE A 14 20.68 -20.23 -11.69
CA PHE A 14 19.22 -20.16 -11.85
C PHE A 14 18.59 -21.52 -12.13
N ALA A 15 19.28 -22.39 -12.89
CA ALA A 15 18.77 -23.72 -13.19
C ALA A 15 18.68 -24.59 -11.94
N ALA A 16 19.51 -24.36 -10.92
CA ALA A 16 19.35 -24.98 -9.61
C ALA A 16 18.25 -24.35 -8.77
N LEU A 17 18.17 -23.01 -8.76
CA LEU A 17 17.17 -22.28 -7.98
C LEU A 17 15.73 -22.60 -8.42
N THR A 18 15.49 -22.83 -9.71
CA THR A 18 14.14 -23.04 -10.26
C THR A 18 13.65 -24.49 -10.24
N ARG A 19 14.43 -25.47 -9.75
CA ARG A 19 14.03 -26.89 -9.70
C ARG A 19 13.08 -27.24 -8.55
N GLY A 20 12.81 -26.31 -7.63
CA GLY A 20 11.99 -26.53 -6.44
C GLY A 20 10.48 -26.47 -6.68
N ALA A 21 9.72 -26.82 -5.64
CA ALA A 21 8.30 -26.48 -5.57
C ALA A 21 8.17 -25.07 -4.98
N PHE A 22 7.31 -24.25 -5.58
CA PHE A 22 7.06 -22.87 -5.19
C PHE A 22 5.63 -22.72 -4.71
N THR A 23 5.40 -21.76 -3.81
CA THR A 23 4.06 -21.45 -3.33
C THR A 23 3.22 -20.87 -4.48
N PRO A 24 2.05 -21.46 -4.81
CA PRO A 24 1.22 -20.99 -5.91
C PRO A 24 0.61 -19.63 -5.57
N SER A 25 0.43 -18.79 -6.59
CA SER A 25 -0.27 -17.50 -6.43
C SER A 25 -1.73 -17.69 -5.98
N PRO A 26 -2.32 -16.72 -5.25
CA PRO A 26 -3.72 -16.81 -4.88
C PRO A 26 -4.62 -16.81 -6.11
N ALA A 27 -5.80 -17.43 -5.97
CA ALA A 27 -6.79 -17.46 -7.04
C ALA A 27 -7.29 -16.06 -7.44
N ALA A 28 -7.19 -15.07 -6.55
CA ALA A 28 -7.56 -13.67 -6.74
C ALA A 28 -6.90 -12.80 -5.64
N TRP A 29 -6.32 -11.67 -6.02
CA TRP A 29 -5.64 -10.76 -5.08
C TRP A 29 -6.63 -9.89 -4.31
N GLU A 30 -7.79 -9.57 -4.89
CA GLU A 30 -8.89 -8.86 -4.23
C GLU A 30 -9.50 -9.65 -3.06
N ASP A 31 -9.21 -10.95 -2.95
CA ASP A 31 -9.57 -11.77 -1.79
C ASP A 31 -8.62 -11.58 -0.61
N GLN A 32 -7.40 -11.11 -0.84
CA GLN A 32 -6.38 -10.96 0.18
C GLN A 32 -6.55 -9.64 0.94
N VAL A 33 -5.91 -9.57 2.10
CA VAL A 33 -5.74 -8.36 2.91
C VAL A 33 -4.25 -8.16 3.08
N LEU A 34 -3.74 -7.14 2.40
CA LEU A 34 -2.34 -6.75 2.45
C LEU A 34 -2.06 -5.99 3.74
N TYR A 35 -0.83 -6.12 4.23
CA TYR A 35 -0.32 -5.37 5.37
C TYR A 35 1.05 -4.80 5.02
N PHE A 36 1.11 -3.49 4.81
CA PHE A 36 2.34 -2.78 4.53
C PHE A 36 3.05 -2.39 5.83
N LEU A 37 4.32 -2.75 5.94
CA LEU A 37 5.17 -2.42 7.08
C LEU A 37 6.56 -1.96 6.63
N MET A 38 7.12 -1.06 7.43
CA MET A 38 8.55 -0.72 7.36
C MET A 38 9.33 -1.63 8.30
N LEU A 39 10.28 -2.38 7.74
CA LEU A 39 10.99 -3.43 8.47
C LEU A 39 11.74 -2.87 9.70
N ASP A 40 12.42 -1.73 9.55
CA ASP A 40 13.13 -1.02 10.62
C ASP A 40 12.23 -0.57 11.79
N ARG A 41 10.92 -0.41 11.53
CA ARG A 41 9.97 0.23 12.45
C ARG A 41 9.01 -0.76 13.10
N PHE A 42 9.02 -2.02 12.67
CA PHE A 42 8.00 -2.98 13.05
C PHE A 42 8.34 -3.77 14.31
N SER A 43 9.42 -4.56 14.33
CA SER A 43 9.73 -5.38 15.51
C SER A 43 11.21 -5.64 15.65
N ASP A 44 11.75 -5.46 16.85
CA ASP A 44 13.13 -5.81 17.21
C ASP A 44 13.23 -7.21 17.86
N GLY A 45 12.09 -7.81 18.23
CA GLY A 45 11.98 -9.12 18.87
C GLY A 45 12.02 -9.10 20.40
N ASN A 46 12.06 -7.91 21.04
CA ASN A 46 12.17 -7.77 22.49
C ASN A 46 10.82 -7.47 23.18
N GLU A 47 9.70 -7.63 22.50
CA GLU A 47 8.38 -7.22 22.98
C GLU A 47 7.72 -8.28 23.87
N ARG A 48 7.24 -7.88 25.06
CA ARG A 48 6.69 -8.76 26.10
C ARG A 48 5.22 -8.46 26.41
N GLY A 49 4.38 -9.48 26.27
CA GLY A 49 2.96 -9.47 26.63
C GLY A 49 2.08 -8.88 25.53
N GLY A 50 0.75 -9.04 25.64
CA GLY A 50 -0.23 -8.45 24.71
C GLY A 50 -0.50 -9.21 23.40
N TYR A 51 0.38 -10.13 23.01
CA TYR A 51 0.25 -10.95 21.82
C TYR A 51 0.70 -12.40 22.07
N ALA A 52 0.34 -13.29 21.14
CA ALA A 52 0.80 -14.66 21.13
C ALA A 52 1.72 -14.94 19.92
N ASP A 53 2.54 -15.97 20.00
CA ASP A 53 3.36 -16.39 18.88
C ASP A 53 2.54 -17.10 17.78
N ALA A 54 3.22 -17.64 16.77
CA ALA A 54 2.61 -18.37 15.66
C ALA A 54 1.95 -19.70 16.10
N SER A 55 2.34 -20.26 17.24
CA SER A 55 1.73 -21.45 17.84
C SER A 55 0.54 -21.12 18.76
N GLY A 56 0.27 -19.83 18.98
CA GLY A 56 -0.79 -19.35 19.86
C GLY A 56 -0.40 -19.29 21.33
N GLN A 57 0.89 -19.44 21.67
CA GLN A 57 1.36 -19.29 23.04
C GLN A 57 1.57 -17.81 23.37
N PRO A 58 1.06 -17.31 24.51
CA PRO A 58 1.32 -15.95 24.95
C PRO A 58 2.82 -15.70 25.12
N VAL A 59 3.32 -14.58 24.57
CA VAL A 59 4.73 -14.23 24.69
C VAL A 59 4.96 -13.47 26.00
N GLY A 60 5.54 -14.15 26.99
CA GLY A 60 5.84 -13.60 28.31
C GLY A 60 7.29 -13.12 28.51
N THR A 61 8.13 -13.25 27.49
CA THR A 61 9.56 -12.89 27.52
C THR A 61 9.84 -11.63 26.68
N GLY A 62 11.00 -10.99 26.88
CA GLY A 62 11.36 -9.72 26.24
C GLY A 62 11.50 -8.58 27.24
N ASP A 63 12.18 -7.50 26.86
CA ASP A 63 12.50 -6.38 27.74
C ASP A 63 11.52 -5.21 27.61
N THR A 64 10.94 -5.02 26.42
CA THR A 64 9.99 -3.94 26.16
C THR A 64 8.59 -4.39 26.56
N PRO A 65 7.92 -3.75 27.53
CA PRO A 65 6.56 -4.12 27.90
C PRO A 65 5.51 -3.45 27.00
N LEU A 66 4.32 -4.04 26.99
CA LEU A 66 3.15 -3.52 26.27
C LEU A 66 2.74 -2.14 26.78
N TYR A 67 2.34 -1.26 25.86
CA TYR A 67 1.69 0.01 26.20
C TYR A 67 0.36 -0.19 26.95
N GLY A 68 0.25 0.37 28.14
CA GLY A 68 -0.90 0.30 29.03
C GLY A 68 -1.51 1.67 29.33
N ARG A 69 -2.72 1.68 29.92
CA ARG A 69 -3.44 2.91 30.29
C ARG A 69 -2.73 3.73 31.37
N ASP A 70 -1.95 3.06 32.21
CA ASP A 70 -1.23 3.68 33.34
C ASP A 70 0.18 4.18 32.94
N ASP A 71 0.56 4.00 31.68
CA ASP A 71 1.85 4.49 31.20
C ASP A 71 1.90 6.02 31.13
N PRO A 72 3.10 6.62 31.24
CA PRO A 72 3.25 8.04 31.06
C PRO A 72 2.68 8.47 29.71
N GLY A 73 2.06 9.66 29.71
CA GLY A 73 1.49 10.26 28.51
C GLY A 73 2.54 10.60 27.45
N ARG A 74 2.11 11.33 26.43
CA ARG A 74 2.99 11.73 25.31
C ARG A 74 4.27 12.40 25.80
N VAL A 75 5.37 12.10 25.14
CA VAL A 75 6.64 12.79 25.35
C VAL A 75 6.70 14.10 24.55
N ASP A 76 7.77 14.86 24.73
CA ASP A 76 8.05 16.07 23.96
C ASP A 76 8.11 15.75 22.45
N TYR A 77 7.27 16.43 21.67
CA TYR A 77 7.07 16.11 20.25
C TYR A 77 8.32 16.33 19.40
N ASP A 78 9.03 17.45 19.58
CA ASP A 78 10.20 17.77 18.76
C ASP A 78 11.36 16.80 19.01
N LYS A 79 11.58 16.44 20.29
CA LYS A 79 12.56 15.40 20.66
C LYS A 79 12.16 14.03 20.13
N TRP A 80 10.87 13.69 20.19
CA TRP A 80 10.35 12.44 19.66
C TRP A 80 10.53 12.36 18.13
N LEU A 81 10.08 13.37 17.39
CA LEU A 81 10.20 13.42 15.93
C LEU A 81 11.66 13.35 15.49
N SER A 82 12.53 14.09 16.16
CA SER A 82 13.98 14.05 15.90
C SER A 82 14.59 12.66 16.16
N ALA A 83 14.07 11.92 17.14
CA ALA A 83 14.53 10.56 17.44
C ALA A 83 14.15 9.54 16.35
N GLY A 84 13.14 9.84 15.53
CA GLY A 84 12.74 9.04 14.36
C GLY A 84 13.70 9.14 13.17
N ALA A 85 14.67 10.06 13.22
CA ALA A 85 15.65 10.26 12.15
C ALA A 85 16.77 9.19 12.19
N GLY A 86 16.63 8.17 11.34
CA GLY A 86 17.61 7.09 11.18
C GLY A 86 17.10 5.73 11.64
N TRP A 87 18.00 4.75 11.62
CA TRP A 87 17.75 3.36 12.02
C TRP A 87 17.21 3.25 13.45
N GLN A 88 16.18 2.43 13.63
CA GLN A 88 15.50 2.20 14.90
C GLN A 88 15.75 0.79 15.43
N GLY A 89 16.04 -0.18 14.57
CA GLY A 89 16.49 -1.52 14.97
C GLY A 89 15.49 -2.65 14.75
N GLY A 90 14.44 -2.44 13.94
CA GLY A 90 13.57 -3.52 13.52
C GLY A 90 14.29 -4.55 12.65
N THR A 91 13.97 -5.84 12.81
CA THR A 91 14.70 -6.96 12.19
C THR A 91 13.77 -7.97 11.53
N ILE A 92 14.32 -8.79 10.63
CA ILE A 92 13.61 -9.90 9.98
C ILE A 92 13.12 -10.93 11.02
N LYS A 93 13.94 -11.22 12.03
CA LYS A 93 13.56 -12.10 13.14
C LYS A 93 12.42 -11.51 13.97
N GLY A 94 12.47 -10.21 14.24
CA GLY A 94 11.39 -9.47 14.88
C GLY A 94 10.09 -9.63 14.10
N LEU A 95 10.09 -9.34 12.80
CA LEU A 95 8.91 -9.56 11.94
C LEU A 95 8.43 -11.02 11.96
N THR A 96 9.34 -11.99 11.85
CA THR A 96 9.01 -13.42 11.91
C THR A 96 8.27 -13.78 13.20
N SER A 97 8.69 -13.21 14.34
CA SER A 97 8.04 -13.45 15.64
C SER A 97 6.59 -12.94 15.72
N LYS A 98 6.18 -12.04 14.81
CA LYS A 98 4.86 -11.39 14.78
C LYS A 98 3.93 -11.95 13.70
N LEU A 99 4.33 -12.99 12.96
CA LEU A 99 3.44 -13.64 11.99
C LEU A 99 2.15 -14.17 12.62
N GLY A 100 2.21 -14.68 13.86
CA GLY A 100 1.02 -15.11 14.61
C GLY A 100 0.04 -13.97 14.90
N TYR A 101 0.57 -12.80 15.30
CA TYR A 101 -0.21 -11.58 15.51
C TYR A 101 -0.91 -11.16 14.20
N LEU A 102 -0.15 -11.05 13.10
CA LEU A 102 -0.70 -10.65 11.80
C LEU A 102 -1.75 -11.64 11.27
N ARG A 103 -1.53 -12.94 11.44
CA ARG A 103 -2.51 -13.98 11.06
C ARG A 103 -3.82 -13.82 11.83
N ARG A 104 -3.77 -13.56 13.14
CA ARG A 104 -4.97 -13.38 13.97
C ARG A 104 -5.70 -12.07 13.68
N LEU A 105 -5.00 -11.04 13.22
CA LEU A 105 -5.61 -9.84 12.64
C LEU A 105 -6.34 -10.13 11.30
N GLY A 106 -6.07 -11.27 10.66
CA GLY A 106 -6.67 -11.68 9.39
C GLY A 106 -5.87 -11.23 8.16
N ILE A 107 -4.60 -10.86 8.35
CA ILE A 107 -3.68 -10.53 7.26
C ILE A 107 -3.34 -11.80 6.48
N THR A 108 -3.29 -11.66 5.16
CA THR A 108 -3.01 -12.77 4.22
C THR A 108 -1.91 -12.45 3.22
N ALA A 109 -1.42 -11.21 3.19
CA ALA A 109 -0.19 -10.87 2.47
C ALA A 109 0.58 -9.76 3.19
N LEU A 110 1.90 -9.89 3.28
CA LEU A 110 2.80 -8.84 3.76
C LEU A 110 3.35 -8.08 2.58
N TRP A 111 3.31 -6.76 2.64
CA TRP A 111 4.15 -5.90 1.80
C TRP A 111 5.26 -5.35 2.71
N ILE A 112 6.50 -5.74 2.43
CA ILE A 112 7.66 -5.36 3.25
C ILE A 112 8.43 -4.28 2.48
N SER A 113 8.76 -3.17 3.16
CA SER A 113 9.69 -2.15 2.65
C SER A 113 10.99 -2.78 2.14
N PRO A 114 11.74 -2.13 1.22
CA PRO A 114 12.87 -2.79 0.58
C PRO A 114 13.92 -3.26 1.61
N PRO A 115 14.24 -4.57 1.66
CA PRO A 115 15.14 -5.11 2.68
C PRO A 115 16.60 -5.20 2.22
N PHE A 116 16.89 -4.73 1.00
CA PHE A 116 18.19 -4.87 0.36
C PHE A 116 19.26 -4.05 1.06
N ARG A 117 20.53 -4.44 0.91
CA ARG A 117 21.66 -3.73 1.52
C ARG A 117 21.75 -2.29 1.01
N GLN A 118 21.79 -1.33 1.93
CA GLN A 118 21.81 0.10 1.67
C GLN A 118 23.24 0.65 1.62
N VAL A 119 23.40 1.87 1.12
CA VAL A 119 24.68 2.58 1.22
C VAL A 119 25.05 2.82 2.70
N PRO A 120 26.27 2.49 3.13
CA PRO A 120 26.60 2.40 4.56
C PRO A 120 26.81 3.75 5.27
N PHE A 121 27.01 4.83 4.50
CA PHE A 121 27.30 6.17 5.03
C PHE A 121 26.05 7.06 5.13
N GLU A 122 24.88 6.57 4.72
CA GLU A 122 23.60 7.27 4.84
C GLU A 122 22.66 6.54 5.80
N ARG A 123 21.63 7.25 6.27
CA ARG A 123 20.62 6.71 7.17
C ARG A 123 19.42 6.18 6.39
N SER A 124 19.66 5.35 5.38
CA SER A 124 18.63 4.87 4.44
C SER A 124 17.75 3.75 5.02
N TYR A 125 17.29 3.93 6.27
CA TYR A 125 16.46 2.97 7.01
C TYR A 125 15.16 2.58 6.29
N HIS A 126 14.73 3.42 5.34
CA HIS A 126 13.55 3.21 4.53
C HIS A 126 13.74 2.16 3.42
N GLY A 127 14.97 1.85 3.02
CA GLY A 127 15.26 0.76 2.06
C GLY A 127 15.48 1.20 0.60
N TYR A 128 15.16 2.44 0.25
CA TYR A 128 15.22 2.92 -1.15
C TYR A 128 16.63 3.29 -1.66
N GLY A 129 17.63 3.38 -0.78
CA GLY A 129 19.02 3.69 -1.10
C GLY A 129 19.89 2.45 -1.40
N VAL A 130 19.44 1.56 -2.29
CA VAL A 130 20.05 0.23 -2.50
C VAL A 130 21.48 0.32 -3.01
N GLN A 131 22.39 -0.37 -2.32
CA GLN A 131 23.80 -0.53 -2.67
C GLN A 131 24.10 -1.94 -3.22
N ASN A 132 23.51 -2.99 -2.65
CA ASN A 132 23.62 -4.36 -3.18
C ASN A 132 22.25 -5.00 -3.38
N PHE A 133 21.89 -5.28 -4.64
CA PHE A 133 20.61 -5.88 -5.02
C PHE A 133 20.48 -7.39 -4.69
N LEU A 134 21.58 -8.07 -4.37
CA LEU A 134 21.61 -9.52 -4.08
C LEU A 134 21.75 -9.84 -2.59
N ASP A 135 21.81 -8.83 -1.72
CA ASP A 135 22.02 -8.98 -0.29
C ASP A 135 20.99 -8.24 0.55
N ILE A 136 20.76 -8.73 1.77
CA ILE A 136 19.92 -8.08 2.79
C ILE A 136 20.77 -7.08 3.57
N ASP A 137 20.17 -5.97 3.98
CA ASP A 137 20.88 -5.02 4.84
C ASP A 137 21.24 -5.65 6.20
N PRO A 138 22.50 -5.53 6.64
CA PRO A 138 22.93 -6.13 7.91
C PRO A 138 22.21 -5.57 9.14
N HIS A 139 21.56 -4.40 9.06
CA HIS A 139 20.70 -3.90 10.14
C HIS A 139 19.41 -4.75 10.28
N PHE A 140 18.93 -5.35 9.20
CA PHE A 140 17.72 -6.18 9.20
C PHE A 140 17.98 -7.65 9.51
N GLY A 141 19.12 -8.18 9.05
CA GLY A 141 19.49 -9.59 9.22
C GLY A 141 20.24 -10.14 8.01
N THR A 142 19.98 -11.41 7.69
CA THR A 142 20.65 -12.16 6.62
C THR A 142 19.68 -12.63 5.53
N ARG A 143 20.21 -12.99 4.36
CA ARG A 143 19.40 -13.56 3.26
C ARG A 143 18.72 -14.87 3.65
N GLU A 144 19.39 -15.69 4.45
CA GLU A 144 18.84 -16.94 4.98
C GLU A 144 17.65 -16.67 5.90
N GLU A 145 17.79 -15.71 6.82
CA GLU A 145 16.68 -15.30 7.69
C GLU A 145 15.51 -14.74 6.87
N PHE A 146 15.76 -14.00 5.79
CA PHE A 146 14.69 -13.53 4.91
C PHE A 146 13.95 -14.68 4.22
N ARG A 147 14.67 -15.64 3.66
CA ARG A 147 14.06 -16.85 3.06
C ARG A 147 13.26 -17.64 4.10
N ASP A 148 13.78 -17.76 5.31
CA ASP A 148 13.10 -18.48 6.40
C ASP A 148 11.86 -17.72 6.90
N LEU A 149 11.87 -16.37 6.89
CA LEU A 149 10.68 -15.55 7.10
C LEU A 149 9.61 -15.85 6.04
N VAL A 150 9.96 -15.87 4.75
CA VAL A 150 8.99 -16.14 3.67
C VAL A 150 8.37 -17.52 3.84
N ARG A 151 9.19 -18.55 4.12
CA ARG A 151 8.68 -19.91 4.42
C ARG A 151 7.73 -19.89 5.62
N ALA A 152 8.11 -19.24 6.71
CA ALA A 152 7.27 -19.15 7.91
C ALA A 152 5.95 -18.39 7.64
N ALA A 153 5.97 -17.38 6.77
CA ALA A 153 4.77 -16.67 6.34
C ALA A 153 3.84 -17.59 5.54
N HIS A 154 4.38 -18.35 4.58
CA HIS A 154 3.61 -19.34 3.81
C HIS A 154 3.00 -20.43 4.69
N ASP A 155 3.72 -20.92 5.69
CA ASP A 155 3.20 -21.89 6.68
C ASP A 155 2.00 -21.33 7.47
N GLN A 156 1.89 -20.00 7.58
CA GLN A 156 0.76 -19.29 8.19
C GLN A 156 -0.33 -18.90 7.17
N GLY A 157 -0.15 -19.22 5.89
CA GLY A 157 -1.04 -18.84 4.79
C GLY A 157 -0.94 -17.35 4.42
N ILE A 158 0.24 -16.76 4.58
CA ILE A 158 0.53 -15.36 4.32
C ILE A 158 1.52 -15.26 3.15
N TYR A 159 1.13 -14.56 2.08
CA TYR A 159 2.00 -14.26 0.95
C TYR A 159 2.99 -13.14 1.28
N VAL A 160 4.12 -13.07 0.58
CA VAL A 160 5.13 -12.01 0.78
C VAL A 160 5.36 -11.23 -0.52
N ILE A 161 5.07 -9.93 -0.46
CA ILE A 161 5.27 -8.94 -1.52
C ILE A 161 6.49 -8.10 -1.14
N LEU A 162 7.45 -8.01 -2.05
CA LEU A 162 8.64 -7.17 -1.87
C LEU A 162 8.44 -5.81 -2.52
N ASP A 163 8.86 -4.76 -1.83
CA ASP A 163 9.06 -3.46 -2.44
C ASP A 163 10.37 -3.46 -3.24
N VAL A 164 10.30 -3.17 -4.54
CA VAL A 164 11.43 -3.24 -5.47
C VAL A 164 11.67 -1.92 -6.16
N ILE A 165 12.95 -1.56 -6.30
CA ILE A 165 13.41 -0.28 -6.85
C ILE A 165 13.77 -0.47 -8.33
N ALA A 166 12.85 -0.13 -9.21
CA ALA A 166 13.02 -0.36 -10.65
C ALA A 166 13.68 0.82 -11.42
N HIS A 167 14.04 1.91 -10.73
CA HIS A 167 14.47 3.17 -11.37
C HIS A 167 15.90 3.63 -10.99
N HIS A 168 16.31 3.42 -9.73
CA HIS A 168 17.54 4.01 -9.21
C HIS A 168 18.30 3.06 -8.27
N THR A 169 19.49 3.49 -7.88
CA THR A 169 20.28 2.92 -6.78
C THR A 169 20.36 3.95 -5.64
N GLY A 170 21.01 3.59 -4.52
CA GLY A 170 21.47 4.57 -3.54
C GLY A 170 22.49 5.55 -4.11
N ASN A 171 23.05 6.40 -3.25
CA ASN A 171 24.06 7.39 -3.60
C ASN A 171 25.44 6.77 -3.91
N VAL A 172 25.53 5.95 -4.95
CA VAL A 172 26.67 5.06 -5.21
C VAL A 172 27.86 5.74 -5.91
N PHE A 173 27.72 6.95 -6.42
CA PHE A 173 28.81 7.74 -7.02
C PHE A 173 28.67 9.24 -6.76
N THR A 174 29.74 10.00 -6.93
CA THR A 174 29.71 11.49 -6.85
C THR A 174 30.02 12.12 -8.21
N TYR A 175 29.23 13.12 -8.59
CA TYR A 175 29.48 13.92 -9.78
C TYR A 175 30.75 14.77 -9.64
N ASP A 176 31.51 14.90 -10.73
CA ASP A 176 32.50 15.96 -10.91
C ASP A 176 31.83 17.10 -11.69
N ALA A 177 30.97 17.84 -10.99
CA ALA A 177 30.11 18.83 -11.62
C ALA A 177 30.91 20.05 -12.11
N ASP A 178 30.70 20.42 -13.38
CA ASP A 178 31.46 21.47 -14.07
C ASP A 178 30.66 22.78 -14.27
N ARG A 179 29.41 22.82 -13.78
CA ARG A 179 28.46 23.91 -14.03
C ARG A 179 27.47 24.11 -12.88
N TYR A 180 26.82 25.28 -12.90
CA TYR A 180 25.90 25.77 -11.86
C TYR A 180 26.57 26.03 -10.51
N PRO A 181 27.47 27.03 -10.43
CA PRO A 181 28.12 27.39 -9.18
C PRO A 181 27.10 27.86 -8.14
N THR A 182 27.24 27.35 -6.94
CA THR A 182 26.42 27.68 -5.76
C THR A 182 27.30 27.61 -4.50
N HIS A 183 26.69 27.82 -3.33
CA HIS A 183 27.36 27.74 -2.03
C HIS A 183 26.55 26.84 -1.09
N ASP A 184 27.24 26.10 -0.22
CA ASP A 184 26.58 25.40 0.89
C ASP A 184 26.28 26.37 2.05
N GLU A 185 25.65 25.88 3.11
CA GLU A 185 25.31 26.68 4.30
C GLU A 185 26.55 27.29 4.99
N SER A 186 27.73 26.70 4.77
CA SER A 186 29.01 27.19 5.30
C SER A 186 29.69 28.21 4.39
N GLY A 187 29.11 28.51 3.22
CA GLY A 187 29.65 29.43 2.22
C GLY A 187 30.71 28.80 1.32
N ARG A 188 30.91 27.47 1.36
CA ARG A 188 31.84 26.78 0.46
C ARG A 188 31.23 26.72 -0.94
N SER A 189 31.98 27.17 -1.95
CA SER A 189 31.54 27.11 -3.33
C SER A 189 31.63 25.68 -3.89
N TYR A 190 30.59 25.26 -4.59
CA TYR A 190 30.53 24.00 -5.34
C TYR A 190 29.62 24.15 -6.56
N ASN A 191 29.70 23.21 -7.50
CA ASN A 191 28.80 23.14 -8.65
C ASN A 191 27.64 22.19 -8.34
N ASP A 192 26.41 22.68 -8.46
CA ASP A 192 25.18 21.91 -8.21
C ASP A 192 24.79 21.10 -9.45
N PRO A 193 24.89 19.76 -9.42
CA PRO A 193 24.55 18.92 -10.56
C PRO A 193 23.02 18.81 -10.67
N ARG A 194 22.35 19.86 -11.15
CA ARG A 194 20.91 19.91 -11.41
C ARG A 194 20.60 19.46 -12.84
N TRP A 195 19.42 18.89 -13.03
CA TRP A 195 19.01 18.42 -14.35
C TRP A 195 18.96 19.54 -15.38
N ASP A 196 19.68 19.34 -16.49
CA ASP A 196 19.70 20.24 -17.67
C ASP A 196 19.64 19.48 -19.01
N GLY A 197 19.32 18.18 -18.93
CA GLY A 197 19.26 17.28 -20.07
C GLY A 197 20.61 16.77 -20.58
N ARG A 198 21.75 17.20 -19.99
CA ARG A 198 23.11 16.78 -20.39
C ARG A 198 23.77 15.95 -19.29
N PRO A 199 24.51 14.88 -19.64
CA PRO A 199 25.22 14.11 -18.64
C PRO A 199 26.34 14.93 -18.00
N TYR A 200 26.67 14.58 -16.75
CA TYR A 200 27.81 15.09 -16.00
C TYR A 200 28.96 14.07 -15.98
N SER A 201 30.18 14.58 -15.81
CA SER A 201 31.33 13.76 -15.42
C SER A 201 31.14 13.22 -14.00
N VAL A 202 31.75 12.06 -13.72
CA VAL A 202 31.67 11.38 -12.43
C VAL A 202 33.08 11.25 -11.87
N ALA A 203 33.29 11.68 -10.63
CA ALA A 203 34.59 11.66 -9.98
C ALA A 203 35.03 10.22 -9.65
N GLY A 204 34.07 9.36 -9.29
CA GLY A 204 34.31 7.98 -8.91
C GLY A 204 33.06 7.33 -8.32
N PHE A 205 33.04 6.00 -8.25
CA PHE A 205 32.11 5.33 -7.33
C PHE A 205 32.50 5.66 -5.88
N ASN A 206 31.50 5.67 -5.02
CA ASN A 206 31.67 5.99 -3.61
C ASN A 206 32.19 4.77 -2.85
N ASP A 207 33.19 4.98 -1.98
CA ASP A 207 33.61 4.00 -1.01
C ASP A 207 32.66 3.93 0.21
N ARG A 208 33.03 3.12 1.20
CA ARG A 208 32.25 2.92 2.43
C ARG A 208 31.97 4.20 3.23
N ASN A 209 32.71 5.27 3.00
CA ASN A 209 32.57 6.56 3.68
C ASN A 209 31.92 7.62 2.79
N GLY A 210 31.39 7.23 1.62
CA GLY A 210 30.77 8.15 0.68
C GLY A 210 31.77 9.00 -0.10
N GLN A 211 33.05 8.63 -0.13
CA GLN A 211 34.07 9.36 -0.88
C GLN A 211 34.26 8.75 -2.28
N PRO A 212 34.36 9.56 -3.35
CA PRO A 212 34.47 9.05 -4.72
C PRO A 212 35.89 8.56 -5.06
N THR A 213 36.39 7.58 -4.31
CA THR A 213 37.77 7.08 -4.41
C THR A 213 37.90 5.85 -5.32
N LEU A 214 36.77 5.28 -5.76
CA LEU A 214 36.74 4.06 -6.56
C LEU A 214 36.61 4.37 -8.06
N PRO A 215 37.19 3.54 -8.94
CA PRO A 215 37.11 3.73 -10.38
C PRO A 215 35.67 3.79 -10.89
N PHE A 216 35.36 4.67 -11.83
CA PHE A 216 34.06 4.73 -12.53
C PHE A 216 34.28 4.46 -14.03
N PRO A 217 34.37 3.20 -14.46
CA PRO A 217 34.69 2.86 -15.84
C PRO A 217 33.55 3.32 -16.77
N ALA A 218 33.90 4.15 -17.75
CA ALA A 218 32.95 4.78 -18.65
C ALA A 218 32.32 3.82 -19.67
N SER A 219 32.79 2.57 -19.79
CA SER A 219 32.26 1.58 -20.73
C SER A 219 32.22 0.17 -20.11
N GLY A 220 31.53 -0.77 -20.77
CA GLY A 220 31.45 -2.18 -20.34
C GLY A 220 32.80 -2.90 -20.17
N GLN A 221 33.92 -2.31 -20.61
CA GLN A 221 35.27 -2.83 -20.38
C GLN A 221 35.89 -2.16 -19.15
N VAL A 222 36.10 -2.96 -18.11
CA VAL A 222 36.80 -2.56 -16.87
C VAL A 222 38.22 -3.11 -16.94
N SER A 223 39.22 -2.27 -16.65
CA SER A 223 40.61 -2.75 -16.62
C SER A 223 40.79 -3.79 -15.49
N PRO A 224 41.78 -4.71 -15.58
CA PRO A 224 42.08 -5.62 -14.48
C PRO A 224 42.36 -4.90 -13.16
N ASP A 225 43.03 -3.75 -13.22
CA ASP A 225 43.35 -2.93 -12.04
C ASP A 225 42.09 -2.29 -11.44
N ASP A 226 41.20 -1.73 -12.26
CA ASP A 226 39.94 -1.18 -11.78
C ASP A 226 39.04 -2.28 -11.19
N THR A 227 39.02 -3.45 -11.82
CA THR A 227 38.31 -4.63 -11.31
C THR A 227 38.86 -5.03 -9.93
N ALA A 228 40.17 -5.09 -9.76
CA ALA A 228 40.79 -5.43 -8.48
C ALA A 228 40.47 -4.40 -7.39
N ARG A 229 40.44 -3.10 -7.74
CA ARG A 229 40.08 -2.01 -6.81
C ARG A 229 38.61 -2.07 -6.38
N LEU A 230 37.70 -2.32 -7.32
CA LEU A 230 36.27 -2.49 -7.03
C LEU A 230 36.01 -3.77 -6.22
N GLU A 231 36.70 -4.86 -6.52
CA GLU A 231 36.62 -6.10 -5.74
C GLU A 231 37.12 -5.91 -4.29
N ALA A 232 38.16 -5.11 -4.10
CA ALA A 232 38.68 -4.78 -2.78
C ALA A 232 37.73 -3.87 -1.96
N SER A 233 36.76 -3.20 -2.60
CA SER A 233 35.76 -2.38 -1.91
C SER A 233 34.57 -3.17 -1.38
N TRP A 234 34.45 -4.47 -1.70
CA TRP A 234 33.41 -5.34 -1.15
C TRP A 234 33.46 -5.39 0.40
N PRO A 235 32.32 -5.45 1.10
CA PRO A 235 30.95 -5.35 0.58
C PRO A 235 30.40 -3.92 0.54
N ASP A 236 31.15 -2.92 1.00
CA ASP A 236 30.60 -1.62 1.43
C ASP A 236 30.88 -0.44 0.48
N GLY A 237 31.65 -0.66 -0.59
CA GLY A 237 31.93 0.36 -1.61
C GLY A 237 31.41 -0.04 -2.98
N ALA A 238 31.10 0.97 -3.80
CA ALA A 238 30.43 0.86 -5.09
C ALA A 238 29.05 0.17 -5.01
N VAL A 239 28.40 0.05 -6.16
CA VAL A 239 27.14 -0.70 -6.34
C VAL A 239 27.42 -2.18 -6.64
N TRP A 240 26.55 -3.07 -6.16
CA TRP A 240 26.62 -4.51 -6.38
C TRP A 240 25.26 -5.07 -6.85
N PRO A 241 25.26 -6.13 -7.68
CA PRO A 241 26.39 -6.94 -8.13
C PRO A 241 27.32 -6.24 -9.15
N ARG A 242 28.47 -6.85 -9.45
CA ARG A 242 29.55 -6.28 -10.30
C ARG A 242 29.03 -5.77 -11.65
N GLU A 243 27.99 -6.40 -12.19
CA GLU A 243 27.31 -5.98 -13.42
C GLU A 243 26.81 -4.54 -13.40
N PHE A 244 26.60 -3.92 -12.24
CA PHE A 244 26.20 -2.51 -12.12
C PHE A 244 27.37 -1.52 -12.08
N GLN A 245 28.61 -2.00 -12.05
CA GLN A 245 29.81 -1.16 -11.88
C GLN A 245 30.31 -0.60 -13.22
N HIS A 246 29.40 -0.05 -14.03
CA HIS A 246 29.69 0.57 -15.31
C HIS A 246 28.94 1.89 -15.47
N GLY A 247 29.64 2.92 -15.93
CA GLY A 247 29.07 4.27 -16.06
C GLY A 247 27.96 4.42 -17.09
N ASP A 248 27.94 3.55 -18.11
CA ASP A 248 26.90 3.54 -19.15
C ASP A 248 25.54 3.03 -18.67
N LEU A 249 25.48 2.45 -17.46
CA LEU A 249 24.23 2.00 -16.84
C LEU A 249 23.48 3.12 -16.14
N PHE A 250 24.08 4.30 -16.02
CA PHE A 250 23.51 5.45 -15.33
C PHE A 250 23.25 6.61 -16.30
N VAL A 251 22.14 7.31 -16.10
CA VAL A 251 21.75 8.45 -16.95
C VAL A 251 22.68 9.66 -16.73
N ARG A 252 23.12 9.87 -15.47
CA ARG A 252 24.11 10.88 -15.07
C ARG A 252 23.71 12.34 -15.35
N LYS A 253 22.42 12.66 -15.38
CA LYS A 253 21.92 14.01 -15.74
C LYS A 253 21.70 14.93 -14.55
N GLY A 254 22.14 14.56 -13.34
CA GLY A 254 21.96 15.39 -12.15
C GLY A 254 20.55 15.32 -11.56
N ARG A 255 20.31 16.03 -10.46
CA ARG A 255 19.09 15.94 -9.66
C ARG A 255 17.88 16.63 -10.29
N ILE A 256 16.70 16.02 -10.10
CA ILE A 256 15.40 16.58 -10.47
C ILE A 256 15.20 17.92 -9.76
N SER A 257 14.84 18.94 -10.53
CA SER A 257 14.39 20.26 -10.07
C SER A 257 12.88 20.45 -10.25
N ASN A 258 12.28 19.84 -11.29
CA ASN A 258 10.84 19.87 -11.54
C ASN A 258 10.24 18.46 -11.68
N TRP A 259 9.58 18.00 -10.62
CA TRP A 259 8.95 16.67 -10.50
C TRP A 259 7.75 16.44 -11.43
N GLY A 260 7.24 17.48 -12.10
CA GLY A 260 6.14 17.38 -13.06
C GLY A 260 6.58 17.46 -14.52
N HIS A 261 7.88 17.63 -14.81
CA HIS A 261 8.37 17.83 -16.17
C HIS A 261 9.00 16.56 -16.76
N TYR A 262 8.44 16.06 -17.88
CA TYR A 262 9.09 15.01 -18.68
C TYR A 262 10.03 15.65 -19.71
N PRO A 263 11.25 15.12 -19.94
CA PRO A 263 11.80 13.87 -19.40
C PRO A 263 12.57 14.01 -18.08
N GLU A 264 12.59 15.19 -17.45
CA GLU A 264 13.37 15.47 -16.24
C GLU A 264 13.07 14.49 -15.09
N TYR A 265 11.81 14.28 -14.71
CA TYR A 265 11.51 13.35 -13.62
C TYR A 265 11.91 11.90 -13.93
N ALA A 266 12.04 11.51 -15.20
CA ALA A 266 12.41 10.15 -15.59
C ALA A 266 13.94 9.96 -15.67
N GLU A 267 14.66 11.03 -16.01
CA GLU A 267 16.09 11.00 -16.28
C GLU A 267 16.97 11.61 -15.18
N GLY A 268 16.38 12.39 -14.28
CA GLY A 268 17.07 13.05 -13.19
C GLY A 268 17.14 12.20 -11.92
N ASP A 269 18.20 12.40 -11.15
CA ASP A 269 18.41 11.80 -9.83
C ASP A 269 17.40 12.35 -8.82
N MET A 270 16.88 11.48 -7.95
CA MET A 270 15.95 11.93 -6.89
C MET A 270 16.68 12.77 -5.85
N ALA A 271 15.92 13.63 -5.14
CA ALA A 271 16.46 14.67 -4.26
C ALA A 271 17.38 14.15 -3.12
N ASP A 272 17.30 12.87 -2.78
CA ASP A 272 18.13 12.23 -1.75
C ASP A 272 19.49 11.72 -2.28
N GLY A 273 19.86 12.08 -3.51
CA GLY A 273 21.13 11.65 -4.11
C GLY A 273 21.09 10.25 -4.73
N LEU A 274 19.89 9.66 -4.83
CA LEU A 274 19.64 8.36 -5.47
C LEU A 274 19.97 8.44 -6.96
N LYS A 275 20.77 7.47 -7.45
CA LYS A 275 21.34 7.54 -8.80
C LYS A 275 20.49 6.81 -9.82
N THR A 276 20.09 7.52 -10.87
CA THR A 276 19.17 7.01 -11.88
C THR A 276 19.84 6.02 -12.81
N LEU A 277 19.29 4.82 -12.91
CA LEU A 277 19.69 3.80 -13.88
C LEU A 277 19.08 4.14 -15.25
N ASP A 278 19.84 3.90 -16.32
CA ASP A 278 19.30 3.93 -17.69
C ASP A 278 18.47 2.66 -17.93
N VAL A 279 17.22 2.66 -17.50
CA VAL A 279 16.26 1.54 -17.70
C VAL A 279 15.42 1.69 -18.98
N ARG A 280 15.79 2.61 -19.88
CA ARG A 280 14.99 2.92 -21.08
C ARG A 280 14.97 1.76 -22.06
N VAL A 281 13.86 1.66 -22.80
CA VAL A 281 13.70 0.71 -23.89
C VAL A 281 13.95 1.43 -25.21
N ARG A 282 14.82 0.84 -26.05
CA ARG A 282 15.10 1.32 -27.40
C ARG A 282 14.42 0.41 -28.40
N TRP A 283 13.95 0.96 -29.52
CA TRP A 283 13.33 0.18 -30.58
C TRP A 283 14.33 -0.08 -31.71
N ALA A 284 14.49 -1.35 -32.10
CA ALA A 284 15.27 -1.78 -33.25
C ALA A 284 14.32 -2.37 -34.30
N GLY A 285 13.75 -1.50 -35.12
CA GLY A 285 12.59 -1.85 -35.96
C GLY A 285 11.39 -2.19 -35.08
N GLN A 286 10.82 -3.39 -35.25
CA GLN A 286 9.69 -3.87 -34.45
C GLN A 286 10.07 -4.51 -33.11
N TYR A 287 11.37 -4.63 -32.80
CA TYR A 287 11.83 -5.31 -31.59
C TYR A 287 12.19 -4.31 -30.50
N ARG A 288 11.57 -4.48 -29.32
CA ARG A 288 11.98 -3.81 -28.08
C ARG A 288 13.35 -4.33 -27.67
N ARG A 289 14.25 -3.41 -27.33
CA ARG A 289 15.55 -3.67 -26.73
C ARG A 289 15.63 -2.93 -25.40
N PRO A 290 15.28 -3.60 -24.29
CA PRO A 290 15.58 -3.10 -22.96
C PRO A 290 17.08 -2.81 -22.81
N SER A 291 17.41 -1.80 -22.01
CA SER A 291 18.80 -1.51 -21.67
C SER A 291 19.46 -2.67 -20.91
N GLN A 292 20.80 -2.63 -20.87
CA GLN A 292 21.54 -3.60 -20.08
C GLN A 292 21.27 -3.46 -18.57
N ALA A 293 21.10 -2.22 -18.08
CA ALA A 293 20.74 -1.98 -16.67
C ALA A 293 19.40 -2.63 -16.31
N MET A 294 18.39 -2.50 -17.20
CA MET A 294 17.09 -3.15 -17.03
C MET A 294 17.22 -4.67 -16.94
N ALA A 295 17.99 -5.29 -17.83
CA ALA A 295 18.18 -6.75 -17.83
C ALA A 295 18.84 -7.25 -16.53
N TRP A 296 19.88 -6.56 -16.05
CA TRP A 296 20.55 -6.89 -14.78
C TRP A 296 19.64 -6.72 -13.58
N LEU A 297 18.83 -5.67 -13.56
CA LEU A 297 17.85 -5.44 -12.52
C LEU A 297 16.76 -6.52 -12.49
N CYS A 298 16.22 -6.88 -13.66
CA CYS A 298 15.24 -7.96 -13.77
C CYS A 298 15.81 -9.32 -13.31
N LEU A 299 17.07 -9.62 -13.64
CA LEU A 299 17.73 -10.84 -13.15
C LEU A 299 17.94 -10.81 -11.62
N ALA A 300 18.36 -9.68 -11.05
CA ALA A 300 18.51 -9.54 -9.60
C ALA A 300 17.19 -9.75 -8.87
N TYR A 301 16.07 -9.25 -9.41
CA TYR A 301 14.75 -9.52 -8.82
C TYR A 301 14.23 -10.93 -9.08
N SER A 302 14.53 -11.51 -10.24
CA SER A 302 14.24 -12.93 -10.52
C SER A 302 14.95 -13.85 -9.53
N PHE A 303 16.15 -13.49 -9.07
CA PHE A 303 16.84 -14.20 -8.00
C PHE A 303 16.01 -14.23 -6.72
N TRP A 304 15.42 -13.12 -6.27
CA TRP A 304 14.59 -13.11 -5.05
C TRP A 304 13.32 -13.94 -5.18
N ILE A 305 12.69 -13.97 -6.36
CA ILE A 305 11.55 -14.85 -6.64
C ILE A 305 11.95 -16.30 -6.45
N ALA A 306 13.07 -16.74 -7.04
CA ALA A 306 13.49 -18.14 -6.98
C ALA A 306 14.18 -18.54 -5.66
N TYR A 307 14.93 -17.63 -5.03
CA TYR A 307 15.69 -17.90 -3.81
C TYR A 307 14.80 -17.87 -2.56
N ALA A 308 13.92 -16.86 -2.47
CA ALA A 308 13.10 -16.63 -1.29
C ALA A 308 11.64 -17.09 -1.45
N ASP A 309 11.18 -17.42 -2.66
CA ASP A 309 9.78 -17.79 -2.97
C ASP A 309 8.76 -16.65 -2.76
N VAL A 310 9.15 -15.40 -3.00
CA VAL A 310 8.23 -14.25 -2.88
C VAL A 310 7.09 -14.31 -3.91
N ASP A 311 5.99 -13.60 -3.62
CA ASP A 311 4.70 -13.78 -4.31
C ASP A 311 4.24 -12.56 -5.12
N GLY A 312 4.92 -11.43 -4.95
CA GLY A 312 4.62 -10.21 -5.66
C GLY A 312 5.68 -9.14 -5.48
N PHE A 313 5.59 -8.11 -6.32
CA PHE A 313 6.36 -6.89 -6.22
C PHE A 313 5.45 -5.66 -6.18
N ARG A 314 5.73 -4.77 -5.22
CA ARG A 314 5.37 -3.36 -5.32
C ARG A 314 6.55 -2.65 -5.97
N ILE A 315 6.32 -2.04 -7.13
CA ILE A 315 7.33 -1.37 -7.94
C ILE A 315 7.36 0.09 -7.53
N ASP A 316 8.45 0.46 -6.86
CA ASP A 316 8.76 1.82 -6.46
C ASP A 316 8.91 2.73 -7.66
N ALA A 317 8.43 3.97 -7.50
CA ALA A 317 8.67 5.04 -8.46
C ALA A 317 8.27 4.68 -9.91
N ALA A 318 7.22 3.85 -10.08
CA ALA A 318 6.80 3.36 -11.40
C ALA A 318 6.47 4.52 -12.37
N LYS A 319 6.03 5.68 -11.87
CA LYS A 319 5.84 6.90 -12.70
C LYS A 319 7.13 7.46 -13.33
N HIS A 320 8.28 7.16 -12.74
CA HIS A 320 9.59 7.65 -13.19
C HIS A 320 10.18 6.76 -14.28
N MET A 321 9.57 5.60 -14.51
CA MET A 321 9.87 4.76 -15.65
C MET A 321 9.02 5.19 -16.85
N ASP A 322 9.61 5.19 -18.03
CA ASP A 322 8.82 5.26 -19.27
C ASP A 322 7.88 4.04 -19.39
N VAL A 323 6.75 4.20 -20.06
CA VAL A 323 5.72 3.15 -20.19
C VAL A 323 6.29 1.88 -20.84
N ASP A 324 7.15 2.00 -21.86
CA ASP A 324 7.75 0.82 -22.50
C ASP A 324 8.74 0.12 -21.55
N ALA A 325 9.45 0.88 -20.71
CA ALA A 325 10.36 0.34 -19.69
C ALA A 325 9.58 -0.44 -18.62
N LEU A 326 8.55 0.18 -18.04
CA LEU A 326 7.71 -0.48 -17.03
C LEU A 326 7.02 -1.72 -17.61
N ARG A 327 6.53 -1.65 -18.86
CA ARG A 327 5.98 -2.80 -19.55
C ARG A 327 6.99 -3.93 -19.72
N SER A 328 8.21 -3.61 -20.16
CA SER A 328 9.25 -4.62 -20.38
C SER A 328 9.70 -5.27 -19.07
N PHE A 329 9.74 -4.51 -17.97
CA PHE A 329 9.98 -5.03 -16.63
C PHE A 329 8.86 -6.02 -16.21
N CYS A 330 7.60 -5.62 -16.37
CA CYS A 330 6.46 -6.46 -16.02
C CYS A 330 6.40 -7.74 -16.85
N ASP A 331 6.62 -7.64 -18.18
CA ASP A 331 6.68 -8.79 -19.08
C ASP A 331 7.74 -9.79 -18.59
N TRP A 332 8.97 -9.32 -18.31
CA TRP A 332 10.07 -10.17 -17.85
C TRP A 332 9.76 -10.88 -16.52
N ILE A 333 9.35 -10.11 -15.49
CA ILE A 333 9.08 -10.68 -14.16
C ILE A 333 7.93 -11.69 -14.23
N ARG A 334 6.89 -11.40 -15.02
CA ARG A 334 5.76 -12.29 -15.18
C ARG A 334 6.16 -13.59 -15.90
N GLU A 335 6.92 -13.50 -16.99
CA GLU A 335 7.44 -14.67 -17.70
C GLU A 335 8.30 -15.55 -16.78
N PHE A 336 9.18 -14.94 -15.97
CA PHE A 336 10.00 -15.68 -15.01
C PHE A 336 9.14 -16.35 -13.94
N ALA A 337 8.20 -15.65 -13.32
CA ALA A 337 7.33 -16.19 -12.29
C ALA A 337 6.45 -17.34 -12.83
N GLN A 338 5.92 -17.22 -14.05
CA GLN A 338 5.16 -18.27 -14.72
C GLN A 338 6.03 -19.50 -15.00
N SER A 339 7.30 -19.32 -15.35
CA SER A 339 8.22 -20.44 -15.61
C SER A 339 8.42 -21.37 -14.39
N ILE A 340 8.16 -20.88 -13.18
CA ILE A 340 8.24 -21.63 -11.92
C ILE A 340 6.85 -21.93 -11.31
N GLY A 341 5.77 -21.68 -12.05
CA GLY A 341 4.39 -22.02 -11.64
C GLY A 341 3.63 -20.94 -10.84
N LYS A 342 4.18 -19.73 -10.69
CA LYS A 342 3.48 -18.58 -10.08
C LYS A 342 2.67 -17.80 -11.12
N GLU A 343 1.50 -18.34 -11.47
CA GLU A 343 0.65 -17.84 -12.57
C GLU A 343 0.06 -16.43 -12.36
N ARG A 344 -0.14 -16.01 -11.10
CA ARG A 344 -0.70 -14.70 -10.74
C ARG A 344 0.23 -13.95 -9.79
N PHE A 345 1.53 -13.95 -10.08
CA PHE A 345 2.51 -13.12 -9.36
C PHE A 345 2.07 -11.65 -9.41
N LEU A 346 1.94 -11.01 -8.26
CA LEU A 346 1.37 -9.66 -8.17
C LEU A 346 2.38 -8.61 -8.59
N LEU A 347 2.02 -7.72 -9.51
CA LEU A 347 2.78 -6.53 -9.85
C LEU A 347 1.93 -5.29 -9.57
N VAL A 348 2.31 -4.52 -8.54
CA VAL A 348 1.65 -3.27 -8.16
C VAL A 348 2.56 -2.09 -8.42
N GLY A 349 2.11 -1.09 -9.19
CA GLY A 349 2.88 0.11 -9.46
C GLY A 349 2.57 1.26 -8.50
N GLU A 350 3.61 1.91 -7.99
CA GLU A 350 3.46 3.24 -7.41
C GLU A 350 3.38 4.30 -8.54
N VAL A 351 2.16 4.69 -8.87
CA VAL A 351 1.88 5.68 -9.93
C VAL A 351 1.25 6.92 -9.29
N PRO A 352 2.06 7.84 -8.73
CA PRO A 352 1.52 9.09 -8.19
C PRO A 352 1.10 10.00 -9.34
N GLY A 353 -0.17 10.38 -9.33
CA GLY A 353 -0.85 11.14 -10.37
C GLY A 353 -2.33 10.76 -10.44
N GLY A 354 -3.11 11.50 -11.24
CA GLY A 354 -4.56 11.30 -11.34
C GLY A 354 -4.95 9.87 -11.72
N ARG A 355 -6.13 9.42 -11.27
CA ARG A 355 -6.67 8.07 -11.55
C ARG A 355 -6.64 7.67 -13.03
N GLU A 356 -6.83 8.62 -13.95
CA GLU A 356 -6.78 8.35 -15.39
C GLU A 356 -5.40 7.85 -15.84
N LEU A 357 -4.33 8.49 -15.36
CA LEU A 357 -2.95 8.09 -15.64
C LEU A 357 -2.66 6.70 -15.04
N ALA A 358 -3.07 6.47 -13.79
CA ALA A 358 -2.86 5.18 -13.14
C ALA A 358 -3.59 4.04 -13.86
N TRP A 359 -4.83 4.27 -14.32
CA TRP A 359 -5.58 3.30 -15.11
C TRP A 359 -4.93 3.04 -16.48
N GLU A 360 -4.49 4.10 -17.16
CA GLU A 360 -3.80 3.99 -18.45
C GLU A 360 -2.51 3.19 -18.31
N ILE A 361 -1.70 3.49 -17.30
CA ILE A 361 -0.44 2.79 -17.04
C ILE A 361 -0.70 1.32 -16.75
N VAL A 362 -1.66 0.98 -15.88
CA VAL A 362 -2.04 -0.43 -15.62
C VAL A 362 -2.44 -1.13 -16.92
N GLY A 363 -3.30 -0.52 -17.74
CA GLY A 363 -3.76 -1.10 -19.00
C GLY A 363 -2.68 -1.26 -20.07
N ARG A 364 -1.61 -0.45 -20.04
CA ARG A 364 -0.54 -0.44 -21.06
C ARG A 364 0.70 -1.23 -20.66
N THR A 365 0.93 -1.46 -19.38
CA THR A 365 2.20 -2.00 -18.87
C THR A 365 2.14 -3.44 -18.38
N GLY A 366 0.95 -4.00 -18.15
CA GLY A 366 0.82 -5.35 -17.61
C GLY A 366 1.02 -5.42 -16.09
N LEU A 367 0.99 -4.28 -15.39
CA LEU A 367 0.71 -4.24 -13.95
C LEU A 367 -0.64 -4.90 -13.66
N ASP A 368 -0.74 -5.58 -12.52
CA ASP A 368 -2.02 -6.09 -12.03
C ASP A 368 -2.83 -4.96 -11.38
N ALA A 369 -2.17 -4.05 -10.66
CA ALA A 369 -2.81 -2.94 -9.97
C ALA A 369 -1.90 -1.70 -9.86
N ALA A 370 -2.52 -0.55 -9.59
CA ALA A 370 -1.83 0.64 -9.10
C ALA A 370 -2.17 0.89 -7.63
N LEU A 371 -1.26 1.56 -6.91
CA LEU A 371 -1.60 2.09 -5.59
C LEU A 371 -2.61 3.23 -5.72
N GLY A 372 -3.69 3.19 -4.94
CA GLY A 372 -4.73 4.22 -4.92
C GLY A 372 -4.32 5.56 -4.28
N ILE A 373 -3.02 5.79 -4.07
CA ILE A 373 -2.43 6.88 -3.26
C ILE A 373 -2.94 8.28 -3.62
N ASP A 374 -3.12 8.60 -4.91
CA ASP A 374 -3.52 9.95 -5.32
C ASP A 374 -5.00 10.23 -5.03
N ASP A 375 -5.86 9.21 -5.15
CA ASP A 375 -7.29 9.43 -5.37
C ASP A 375 -8.22 8.73 -4.36
N ILE A 376 -7.78 7.66 -3.70
CA ILE A 376 -8.60 6.83 -2.80
C ILE A 376 -8.61 7.33 -1.34
N PRO A 377 -7.47 7.53 -0.64
CA PRO A 377 -7.45 7.75 0.82
C PRO A 377 -8.28 8.95 1.29
N GLY A 378 -7.92 10.19 0.91
CA GLY A 378 -8.72 11.40 1.14
C GLY A 378 -10.21 11.42 0.68
N LYS A 379 -10.64 10.69 -0.36
CA LYS A 379 -12.05 10.60 -0.80
C LYS A 379 -12.78 9.67 0.15
N LEU A 380 -12.16 8.56 0.52
CA LEU A 380 -12.62 7.65 1.56
C LEU A 380 -12.73 8.38 2.91
N GLU A 381 -11.65 8.99 3.38
CA GLU A 381 -11.59 9.74 4.64
C GLU A 381 -12.65 10.83 4.67
N ARG A 382 -12.64 11.76 3.69
CA ARG A 382 -13.61 12.87 3.65
C ARG A 382 -15.05 12.39 3.55
N MET A 383 -15.32 11.24 2.92
CA MET A 383 -16.66 10.66 2.90
C MET A 383 -17.09 10.21 4.29
N VAL A 384 -16.24 9.46 5.00
CA VAL A 384 -16.54 8.93 6.34
C VAL A 384 -16.62 10.04 7.38
N THR A 385 -15.76 11.07 7.28
CA THR A 385 -15.82 12.27 8.15
C THR A 385 -16.99 13.19 7.82
N GLY A 386 -17.70 12.94 6.71
CA GLY A 386 -18.82 13.76 6.23
C GLY A 386 -18.37 15.06 5.56
N GLU A 387 -17.08 15.24 5.28
CA GLU A 387 -16.54 16.41 4.60
C GLU A 387 -16.69 16.37 3.07
N ALA A 388 -17.08 15.23 2.50
CA ALA A 388 -17.36 15.04 1.08
C ALA A 388 -18.65 14.24 0.85
N ASP A 389 -19.22 14.39 -0.34
CA ASP A 389 -20.36 13.57 -0.75
C ASP A 389 -19.89 12.12 -0.99
N PRO A 390 -20.63 11.09 -0.52
CA PRO A 390 -20.24 9.70 -0.76
C PRO A 390 -20.07 9.33 -2.23
N LEU A 391 -20.79 10.02 -3.13
CA LEU A 391 -20.67 9.79 -4.56
C LEU A 391 -19.25 10.10 -5.09
N GLU A 392 -18.51 11.03 -4.48
CA GLU A 392 -17.12 11.31 -4.85
C GLU A 392 -16.23 10.06 -4.72
N TYR A 393 -16.36 9.34 -3.60
CA TYR A 393 -15.62 8.10 -3.37
C TYR A 393 -16.17 6.92 -4.19
N PHE A 394 -17.49 6.68 -4.17
CA PHE A 394 -18.08 5.51 -4.85
C PHE A 394 -17.98 5.59 -6.38
N SER A 395 -17.82 6.79 -6.95
CA SER A 395 -17.54 6.98 -8.39
C SER A 395 -16.11 6.61 -8.81
N ALA A 396 -15.22 6.34 -7.84
CA ALA A 396 -13.87 5.84 -8.11
C ALA A 396 -13.87 4.44 -8.74
N PHE A 397 -14.87 3.64 -8.38
CA PHE A 397 -15.01 2.23 -8.77
C PHE A 397 -16.09 2.03 -9.82
N ARG A 398 -16.02 0.91 -10.53
CA ARG A 398 -17.17 0.46 -11.33
C ARG A 398 -18.37 0.18 -10.42
N ASN A 399 -19.49 0.86 -10.68
CA ASN A 399 -20.75 0.65 -9.99
C ASN A 399 -21.90 0.69 -11.01
N TRP A 400 -22.95 -0.09 -10.74
CA TRP A 400 -24.09 -0.31 -11.65
C TRP A 400 -24.83 0.97 -12.04
N ARG A 401 -24.78 2.02 -11.21
CA ARG A 401 -25.50 3.29 -11.43
C ARG A 401 -24.77 4.20 -12.42
N LEU A 402 -23.46 4.04 -12.56
CA LEU A 402 -22.63 4.82 -13.49
C LEU A 402 -22.32 4.05 -14.79
N ASP A 403 -22.90 2.86 -14.99
CA ASP A 403 -22.87 2.15 -16.28
C ASP A 403 -23.87 2.80 -17.27
N GLU A 404 -23.79 4.13 -17.44
CA GLU A 404 -24.45 4.83 -18.55
C GLU A 404 -23.72 4.49 -19.87
N PRO A 405 -24.46 4.23 -20.97
CA PRO A 405 -23.88 3.85 -22.27
C PRO A 405 -22.83 4.82 -22.83
N ASP A 406 -22.87 6.09 -22.44
CA ASP A 406 -22.02 7.17 -22.97
C ASP A 406 -20.94 7.67 -21.99
N GLY A 407 -20.81 7.03 -20.83
CA GLY A 407 -19.87 7.44 -19.78
C GLY A 407 -18.43 7.02 -20.07
N GLY A 408 -17.74 7.70 -20.99
CA GLY A 408 -16.31 7.54 -21.29
C GLY A 408 -15.34 7.85 -20.14
N LYS A 409 -15.72 7.59 -18.88
CA LYS A 409 -14.92 7.86 -17.67
C LYS A 409 -14.27 6.58 -17.16
N HIS A 410 -12.95 6.60 -17.03
CA HIS A 410 -12.12 5.50 -16.54
C HIS A 410 -12.45 5.18 -15.07
N ARG A 411 -12.80 3.90 -14.79
CA ARG A 411 -13.20 3.40 -13.47
C ARG A 411 -12.32 2.23 -13.07
N TRP A 412 -11.96 2.15 -11.79
CA TRP A 412 -11.17 1.02 -11.30
C TRP A 412 -11.98 -0.27 -11.36
N TYR A 413 -11.36 -1.30 -11.94
CA TYR A 413 -11.79 -2.68 -11.75
C TYR A 413 -11.37 -3.17 -10.37
N ARG A 414 -12.10 -4.14 -9.85
CA ARG A 414 -12.02 -4.60 -8.44
C ARG A 414 -10.61 -5.00 -7.99
N ASP A 415 -9.78 -5.45 -8.91
CA ASP A 415 -8.44 -6.01 -8.69
C ASP A 415 -7.32 -5.09 -9.21
N GLN A 416 -7.66 -3.98 -9.85
CA GLN A 416 -6.69 -3.06 -10.46
C GLN A 416 -6.24 -1.92 -9.55
N VAL A 417 -6.75 -1.88 -8.31
CA VAL A 417 -6.39 -0.84 -7.35
C VAL A 417 -6.12 -1.46 -5.98
N VAL A 418 -4.97 -1.12 -5.42
CA VAL A 418 -4.69 -1.33 -4.01
C VAL A 418 -5.21 -0.12 -3.25
N THR A 419 -6.17 -0.35 -2.36
CA THR A 419 -6.76 0.70 -1.54
C THR A 419 -6.01 0.81 -0.23
N LEU A 420 -5.83 2.02 0.28
CA LEU A 420 -5.15 2.33 1.53
C LEU A 420 -5.76 3.57 2.19
N VAL A 421 -5.56 3.70 3.49
CA VAL A 421 -5.94 4.86 4.31
C VAL A 421 -4.68 5.66 4.61
N ASP A 422 -3.73 5.02 5.28
CA ASP A 422 -2.40 5.56 5.56
C ASP A 422 -1.34 4.81 4.74
N ASP A 423 -0.20 5.46 4.53
CA ASP A 423 1.05 4.85 4.08
C ASP A 423 2.25 5.63 4.65
N HIS A 424 3.46 5.26 4.23
CA HIS A 424 4.71 5.85 4.72
C HIS A 424 5.09 7.23 4.15
N ASP A 425 4.36 7.75 3.15
CA ASP A 425 4.69 8.99 2.43
C ASP A 425 3.53 10.00 2.37
N GLN A 426 2.32 9.57 2.72
CA GLN A 426 1.03 10.28 2.65
C GLN A 426 0.89 11.26 1.50
N VAL A 427 0.78 10.70 0.30
CA VAL A 427 0.78 11.40 -1.00
C VAL A 427 -0.37 12.43 -1.16
N ARG A 428 -1.35 12.50 -0.26
CA ARG A 428 -2.56 13.33 -0.42
C ARG A 428 -2.60 14.69 0.23
N LYS A 429 -1.85 14.93 1.31
CA LYS A 429 -2.03 16.17 2.10
C LYS A 429 -1.10 17.30 1.66
N GLY A 430 -0.47 17.18 0.50
CA GLY A 430 0.63 18.07 0.12
C GLY A 430 1.74 17.95 1.17
N THR A 431 2.16 19.08 1.74
CA THR A 431 3.17 19.12 2.82
C THR A 431 2.60 18.87 4.22
N ALA A 432 1.33 18.49 4.38
CA ALA A 432 0.67 18.33 5.68
C ALA A 432 0.45 16.86 6.09
N LYS A 433 1.51 16.11 6.35
CA LYS A 433 1.50 14.68 6.69
C LYS A 433 1.07 14.46 8.14
N ARG A 434 0.12 13.54 8.36
CA ARG A 434 -0.34 12.95 9.63
C ARG A 434 -1.19 11.71 9.38
N ARG A 435 -1.06 10.64 10.17
CA ARG A 435 -1.96 9.47 10.16
C ARG A 435 -3.43 9.88 10.32
N PHE A 436 -4.37 9.07 9.83
CA PHE A 436 -5.81 9.36 9.98
C PHE A 436 -6.19 9.64 11.44
N SER A 437 -5.76 8.77 12.37
CA SER A 437 -6.05 8.93 13.81
C SER A 437 -5.38 10.15 14.45
N GLY A 438 -4.44 10.81 13.77
CA GLY A 438 -3.84 12.09 14.15
C GLY A 438 -4.81 13.26 14.08
N GLU A 439 -5.93 13.11 13.39
CA GLU A 439 -7.01 14.08 13.39
C GLU A 439 -7.95 13.85 14.57
N GLY A 440 -7.67 14.51 15.71
CA GLY A 440 -8.34 14.24 16.99
C GLY A 440 -9.87 14.26 16.94
N GLN A 441 -10.48 15.15 16.14
CA GLN A 441 -11.95 15.24 16.00
C GLN A 441 -12.58 14.03 15.30
N TYR A 442 -11.81 13.27 14.51
CA TYR A 442 -12.28 12.12 13.73
C TYR A 442 -11.66 10.81 14.18
N ARG A 443 -10.90 10.80 15.29
CA ARG A 443 -10.27 9.60 15.84
C ARG A 443 -11.27 8.47 16.09
N ASP A 444 -12.48 8.80 16.56
CA ASP A 444 -13.56 7.84 16.81
C ASP A 444 -14.05 7.15 15.52
N LEU A 445 -13.77 7.70 14.34
CA LEU A 445 -14.11 7.11 13.04
C LEU A 445 -13.02 6.18 12.48
N ALA A 446 -11.92 5.94 13.22
CA ALA A 446 -10.80 5.13 12.73
C ALA A 446 -11.24 3.73 12.26
N PHE A 447 -12.09 3.06 13.04
CA PHE A 447 -12.65 1.78 12.62
C PHE A 447 -13.50 1.93 11.35
N SER A 448 -14.41 2.90 11.30
CA SER A 448 -15.31 3.11 10.16
C SER A 448 -14.58 3.41 8.85
N VAL A 449 -13.47 4.15 8.89
CA VAL A 449 -12.62 4.42 7.71
C VAL A 449 -11.97 3.14 7.19
N ILE A 450 -11.30 2.40 8.06
CA ILE A 450 -10.62 1.15 7.70
C ILE A 450 -11.65 0.07 7.30
N ALA A 451 -12.78 0.02 7.99
CA ALA A 451 -13.86 -0.93 7.70
C ALA A 451 -14.51 -0.64 6.34
N THR A 452 -14.66 0.63 5.97
CA THR A 452 -15.12 1.02 4.63
C THR A 452 -14.15 0.51 3.58
N GLN A 453 -12.84 0.73 3.74
CA GLN A 453 -11.81 0.18 2.85
C GLN A 453 -11.91 -1.36 2.73
N LEU A 454 -12.10 -2.07 3.84
CA LEU A 454 -12.22 -3.53 3.87
C LEU A 454 -13.54 -4.07 3.28
N THR A 455 -14.53 -3.20 3.04
CA THR A 455 -15.88 -3.60 2.59
C THR A 455 -16.32 -2.96 1.28
N THR A 456 -15.41 -2.27 0.59
CA THR A 456 -15.56 -1.81 -0.81
C THR A 456 -14.72 -2.64 -1.78
N ALA A 457 -14.83 -2.35 -3.08
CA ALA A 457 -14.01 -2.99 -4.10
C ALA A 457 -12.55 -2.50 -4.04
N GLY A 458 -11.63 -3.35 -4.50
CA GLY A 458 -10.18 -3.12 -4.40
C GLY A 458 -9.46 -4.25 -3.67
N VAL A 459 -8.14 -4.21 -3.73
CA VAL A 459 -7.24 -4.99 -2.90
C VAL A 459 -6.94 -4.16 -1.65
N PRO A 460 -7.47 -4.48 -0.45
CA PRO A 460 -7.24 -3.66 0.74
C PRO A 460 -5.83 -3.87 1.30
N CYS A 461 -5.13 -2.77 1.57
CA CYS A 461 -3.84 -2.74 2.25
C CYS A 461 -3.91 -1.91 3.54
N LEU A 462 -3.64 -2.55 4.68
CA LEU A 462 -3.50 -1.87 5.98
C LEU A 462 -2.06 -1.42 6.16
N TYR A 463 -1.84 -0.23 6.70
CA TYR A 463 -0.51 0.24 7.08
C TYR A 463 -0.28 0.00 8.56
N TYR A 464 0.92 -0.47 8.91
CA TYR A 464 1.20 -0.92 10.26
C TYR A 464 0.91 0.13 11.33
N GLY A 465 0.37 -0.32 12.46
CA GLY A 465 -0.02 0.54 13.58
C GLY A 465 -1.39 1.21 13.42
N ALA A 466 -2.01 1.14 12.24
CA ALA A 466 -3.39 1.61 12.05
C ALA A 466 -4.37 0.84 12.93
N GLU A 467 -4.17 -0.47 13.10
CA GLU A 467 -4.94 -1.35 13.98
C GLU A 467 -4.75 -1.07 15.48
N GLN A 468 -3.74 -0.26 15.82
CA GLN A 468 -3.45 0.23 17.17
C GLN A 468 -3.74 1.74 17.31
N GLY A 469 -4.22 2.39 16.24
CA GLY A 469 -4.62 3.80 16.23
C GLY A 469 -3.46 4.79 16.26
N PHE A 470 -2.32 4.46 15.64
CA PHE A 470 -1.17 5.35 15.51
C PHE A 470 -1.60 6.69 14.90
N ASP A 471 -1.06 7.79 15.43
CA ASP A 471 -1.63 9.11 15.24
C ASP A 471 -0.62 10.23 14.92
N SER A 472 0.62 9.87 14.58
CA SER A 472 1.66 10.84 14.21
C SER A 472 1.92 11.88 15.31
N GLY A 473 1.72 11.50 16.57
CA GLY A 473 1.82 12.41 17.68
C GLY A 473 0.70 13.45 17.76
N GLY A 474 -0.31 13.41 16.89
CA GLY A 474 -1.40 14.39 16.82
C GLY A 474 -1.00 15.70 16.14
N HIS A 475 0.15 15.74 15.46
CA HIS A 475 0.67 16.91 14.78
C HIS A 475 0.69 16.72 13.27
N ILE A 476 0.67 17.84 12.55
CA ILE A 476 0.93 17.91 11.12
C ILE A 476 2.43 18.15 10.95
N SER A 477 3.07 17.42 10.03
CA SER A 477 4.47 17.62 9.65
C SER A 477 4.62 17.60 8.13
N ASP A 478 5.65 18.24 7.60
CA ASP A 478 6.09 18.10 6.21
C ASP A 478 7.07 16.94 6.01
N CYS A 479 7.46 16.25 7.08
CA CYS A 479 8.42 15.17 7.07
C CYS A 479 7.75 13.78 7.12
N ASP A 480 8.15 12.88 6.24
CA ASP A 480 7.64 11.49 6.20
C ASP A 480 7.91 10.71 7.50
N VAL A 481 8.95 11.10 8.25
CA VAL A 481 9.32 10.44 9.52
C VAL A 481 8.13 10.35 10.47
N VAL A 482 7.25 11.36 10.49
CA VAL A 482 6.07 11.39 11.38
C VAL A 482 5.08 10.22 11.15
N LEU A 483 5.16 9.57 9.99
CA LEU A 483 4.31 8.44 9.60
C LEU A 483 4.93 7.09 9.95
N ARG A 484 6.19 7.09 10.37
CA ARG A 484 7.07 5.90 10.45
C ARG A 484 7.37 5.52 11.91
N GLU A 485 6.41 5.76 12.81
CA GLU A 485 6.49 5.51 14.26
C GLU A 485 6.83 4.03 14.55
N ASN A 486 7.58 3.74 15.61
CA ASN A 486 7.95 2.36 15.94
C ASN A 486 6.79 1.61 16.62
N MET A 487 6.52 0.40 16.14
CA MET A 487 5.55 -0.52 16.73
C MET A 487 6.11 -1.22 17.99
N PHE A 488 7.43 -1.40 18.06
CA PHE A 488 8.14 -2.02 19.18
C PHE A 488 8.65 -1.03 20.24
N GLY A 489 8.37 0.27 20.09
CA GLY A 489 8.76 1.31 21.05
C GLY A 489 10.10 1.98 20.77
N GLY A 490 11.04 1.94 21.72
CA GLY A 490 12.26 2.75 21.65
C GLY A 490 12.00 4.25 21.88
N ARG A 491 12.80 5.13 21.28
CA ARG A 491 12.70 6.60 21.46
C ARG A 491 11.66 7.26 20.57
N PHE A 492 11.23 6.57 19.51
CA PHE A 492 10.25 7.02 18.51
C PHE A 492 9.05 6.07 18.47
N GLY A 493 8.51 5.71 19.64
CA GLY A 493 7.37 4.80 19.75
C GLY A 493 6.07 5.41 19.25
N GLY A 494 5.11 4.55 18.89
CA GLY A 494 3.75 4.94 18.52
C GLY A 494 3.07 5.88 19.53
N LEU A 495 2.13 6.69 19.03
CA LEU A 495 1.33 7.64 19.83
C LEU A 495 2.17 8.71 20.54
N CYS A 496 3.36 9.05 20.01
CA CYS A 496 4.34 9.93 20.67
C CYS A 496 4.73 9.43 22.06
N THR A 497 5.08 8.14 22.17
CA THR A 497 5.51 7.51 23.42
C THR A 497 6.92 6.92 23.32
N GLN A 498 7.47 6.43 24.44
CA GLN A 498 8.79 5.81 24.49
C GLN A 498 8.79 4.54 25.34
N GLY A 499 9.61 3.56 24.94
CA GLY A 499 9.87 2.35 25.74
C GLY A 499 8.68 1.42 25.93
N ARG A 500 7.68 1.51 25.04
CA ARG A 500 6.45 0.69 25.04
C ARG A 500 6.14 0.20 23.63
N HIS A 501 5.75 -1.07 23.50
CA HIS A 501 5.32 -1.64 22.22
C HIS A 501 3.80 -1.70 22.11
N PHE A 502 3.31 -1.89 20.88
CA PHE A 502 1.89 -1.79 20.54
C PHE A 502 1.26 -3.08 20.00
N PHE A 503 1.97 -4.21 20.05
CA PHE A 503 1.38 -5.54 19.77
C PHE A 503 0.33 -5.96 20.82
N ASN A 504 -0.87 -5.39 20.74
CA ASN A 504 -2.00 -5.63 21.65
C ASN A 504 -3.17 -6.27 20.91
N GLU A 505 -3.37 -7.57 21.10
CA GLU A 505 -4.51 -8.30 20.52
C GLU A 505 -5.82 -8.08 21.28
N GLN A 506 -5.74 -7.50 22.48
CA GLN A 506 -6.90 -7.12 23.29
C GLN A 506 -7.28 -5.64 23.07
N GLY A 507 -6.63 -4.94 22.14
CA GLY A 507 -7.05 -3.61 21.69
C GLY A 507 -8.44 -3.68 21.05
N ASP A 508 -9.27 -2.66 21.30
CA ASP A 508 -10.62 -2.60 20.74
C ASP A 508 -10.60 -2.59 19.21
N LEU A 509 -9.80 -1.69 18.63
CA LEU A 509 -9.65 -1.56 17.18
C LEU A 509 -9.08 -2.84 16.54
N TYR A 510 -8.06 -3.45 17.15
CA TYR A 510 -7.51 -4.74 16.70
C TYR A 510 -8.58 -5.83 16.66
N ARG A 511 -9.35 -6.03 17.74
CA ARG A 511 -10.40 -7.07 17.78
C ARG A 511 -11.51 -6.80 16.76
N ALA A 512 -11.93 -5.55 16.62
CA ALA A 512 -12.97 -5.17 15.67
C ALA A 512 -12.51 -5.43 14.23
N LEU A 513 -11.27 -5.07 13.90
CA LEU A 513 -10.68 -5.33 12.58
C LEU A 513 -10.48 -6.82 12.34
N ALA A 514 -9.99 -7.58 13.32
CA ALA A 514 -9.84 -9.04 13.24
C ALA A 514 -11.19 -9.74 12.99
N ALA A 515 -12.26 -9.28 13.64
CA ALA A 515 -13.61 -9.80 13.40
C ALA A 515 -14.09 -9.48 11.97
N LEU A 516 -13.82 -8.26 11.48
CA LEU A 516 -14.20 -7.84 10.13
C LEU A 516 -13.41 -8.57 9.04
N THR A 517 -12.10 -8.76 9.19
CA THR A 517 -11.27 -9.50 8.23
C THR A 517 -11.66 -10.98 8.21
N ALA A 518 -11.96 -11.58 9.37
CA ALA A 518 -12.51 -12.94 9.46
C ALA A 518 -13.84 -13.06 8.71
N LEU A 519 -14.74 -12.08 8.87
CA LEU A 519 -16.01 -12.03 8.14
C LEU A 519 -15.79 -11.87 6.63
N ARG A 520 -14.92 -10.94 6.22
CA ARG A 520 -14.54 -10.72 4.80
C ARG A 520 -14.05 -12.01 4.16
N ARG A 521 -13.20 -12.79 4.85
CA ARG A 521 -12.69 -14.06 4.34
C ARG A 521 -13.82 -15.06 4.02
N GLN A 522 -14.86 -15.09 4.83
CA GLN A 522 -16.01 -15.99 4.66
C GLN A 522 -16.99 -15.52 3.58
N MET A 523 -17.07 -14.22 3.33
CA MET A 523 -18.10 -13.61 2.48
C MET A 523 -17.59 -13.23 1.09
N VAL A 524 -18.07 -13.94 0.06
CA VAL A 524 -17.75 -13.60 -1.35
C VAL A 524 -18.33 -12.25 -1.77
N THR A 525 -19.46 -11.83 -1.18
CA THR A 525 -20.06 -10.49 -1.42
C THR A 525 -19.08 -9.38 -1.07
N LEU A 526 -18.46 -9.44 0.11
CA LEU A 526 -17.47 -8.45 0.55
C LEU A 526 -16.19 -8.48 -0.29
N ARG A 527 -15.74 -9.67 -0.71
CA ARG A 527 -14.50 -9.79 -1.51
C ARG A 527 -14.67 -9.39 -2.96
N ARG A 528 -15.72 -9.88 -3.63
CA ARG A 528 -15.86 -9.82 -5.09
C ARG A 528 -17.19 -9.23 -5.59
N GLY A 529 -18.14 -8.97 -4.70
CA GLY A 529 -19.45 -8.45 -5.07
C GLY A 529 -19.39 -7.04 -5.66
N SER A 530 -20.31 -6.74 -6.58
CA SER A 530 -20.50 -5.38 -7.08
C SER A 530 -21.00 -4.47 -5.95
N GLN A 531 -20.77 -3.16 -6.07
CA GLN A 531 -21.12 -2.21 -5.03
C GLN A 531 -22.23 -1.24 -5.46
N VAL A 532 -23.16 -0.98 -4.55
CA VAL A 532 -24.32 -0.11 -4.76
C VAL A 532 -24.42 0.89 -3.62
N LEU A 533 -24.14 2.17 -3.90
CA LEU A 533 -24.46 3.24 -2.96
C LEU A 533 -25.98 3.44 -2.91
N HIS A 534 -26.57 3.41 -1.72
CA HIS A 534 -28.01 3.55 -1.53
C HIS A 534 -28.45 5.00 -1.33
N ARG A 535 -29.74 5.23 -1.57
CA ARG A 535 -30.41 6.48 -1.21
C ARG A 535 -30.96 6.33 0.20
N ILE A 536 -30.91 7.41 0.97
CA ILE A 536 -31.43 7.48 2.32
C ILE A 536 -32.61 8.48 2.40
N SER A 537 -33.39 8.37 3.47
CA SER A 537 -34.50 9.29 3.77
C SER A 537 -34.72 9.39 5.28
N GLY A 538 -34.88 10.62 5.79
CA GLY A 538 -35.27 10.86 7.18
C GLY A 538 -36.77 10.65 7.42
N ASP A 539 -37.60 11.08 6.47
CA ASP A 539 -39.07 11.08 6.53
C ASP A 539 -39.73 9.81 5.97
N GLY A 540 -38.97 8.94 5.30
CA GLY A 540 -39.47 7.76 4.59
C GLY A 540 -40.23 8.09 3.29
N VAL A 541 -40.17 9.33 2.81
CA VAL A 541 -40.86 9.79 1.59
C VAL A 541 -39.85 10.31 0.56
N SER A 542 -38.91 11.14 1.01
CA SER A 542 -37.94 11.82 0.15
C SER A 542 -36.59 11.10 0.18
N PHE A 543 -36.30 10.31 -0.86
CA PHE A 543 -35.06 9.55 -0.95
C PHE A 543 -33.99 10.29 -1.76
N GLY A 544 -32.78 10.38 -1.25
CA GLY A 544 -31.63 10.99 -1.94
C GLY A 544 -30.33 10.31 -1.55
N HIS A 545 -29.26 10.48 -2.33
CA HIS A 545 -27.95 10.13 -1.79
C HIS A 545 -27.61 11.11 -0.66
N PRO A 546 -26.96 10.66 0.42
CA PRO A 546 -26.43 11.56 1.42
C PRO A 546 -25.56 12.62 0.74
N ARG A 547 -25.70 13.89 1.12
CA ARG A 547 -24.92 15.00 0.59
C ARG A 547 -24.61 15.99 1.69
N ARG A 548 -23.46 16.66 1.55
CA ARG A 548 -23.08 17.79 2.37
C ARG A 548 -23.97 18.99 2.02
N ILE A 549 -24.62 19.58 3.00
CA ILE A 549 -25.45 20.78 2.82
C ILE A 549 -24.70 21.98 3.39
N GLY A 550 -24.44 22.98 2.55
CA GLY A 550 -23.69 24.17 2.95
C GLY A 550 -22.22 23.88 3.21
N ARG A 551 -21.66 24.55 4.22
CA ARG A 551 -20.23 24.44 4.59
C ARG A 551 -19.97 23.45 5.74
N GLU A 552 -21.01 22.97 6.40
CA GLU A 552 -20.89 22.03 7.50
C GLU A 552 -20.71 20.60 6.99
N ARG A 553 -20.12 19.74 7.82
CA ARG A 553 -19.98 18.31 7.50
C ARG A 553 -21.35 17.63 7.51
N MET A 554 -21.49 16.60 6.69
CA MET A 554 -22.62 15.70 6.68
C MET A 554 -22.68 14.88 7.98
N ARG A 555 -23.85 14.89 8.63
CA ARG A 555 -24.19 14.07 9.80
C ARG A 555 -25.30 13.11 9.38
N SER A 556 -24.92 11.96 8.84
CA SER A 556 -25.87 11.07 8.19
C SER A 556 -25.41 9.63 8.19
N LEU A 557 -26.31 8.73 7.80
CA LEU A 557 -25.93 7.36 7.45
C LEU A 557 -25.43 7.31 6.01
N VAL A 558 -24.34 6.60 5.78
CA VAL A 558 -23.92 6.18 4.43
C VAL A 558 -24.12 4.68 4.35
N CYS A 559 -25.02 4.26 3.45
CA CYS A 559 -25.38 2.86 3.27
C CYS A 559 -24.99 2.39 1.86
N TRP A 560 -24.38 1.23 1.74
CA TRP A 560 -24.13 0.59 0.45
C TRP A 560 -24.27 -0.92 0.55
N SER A 561 -24.72 -1.55 -0.53
CA SER A 561 -24.76 -3.00 -0.63
C SER A 561 -23.59 -3.53 -1.44
N ARG A 562 -23.11 -4.70 -1.02
CA ARG A 562 -22.26 -5.60 -1.81
C ARG A 562 -23.10 -6.75 -2.34
N LEU A 563 -23.17 -6.88 -3.66
CA LEU A 563 -24.05 -7.82 -4.36
C LEU A 563 -23.24 -8.90 -5.07
N PHE A 564 -23.59 -10.15 -4.85
CA PHE A 564 -23.00 -11.27 -5.58
C PHE A 564 -24.10 -12.31 -5.89
N LEU A 565 -24.49 -12.39 -7.15
CA LEU A 565 -25.64 -13.17 -7.62
C LEU A 565 -26.92 -12.75 -6.86
N ASP A 566 -27.41 -13.58 -5.94
CA ASP A 566 -28.61 -13.34 -5.13
C ASP A 566 -28.32 -12.92 -3.68
N GLN A 567 -27.04 -12.87 -3.32
CA GLN A 567 -26.60 -12.45 -2.00
C GLN A 567 -26.47 -10.92 -1.97
N GLU A 568 -27.05 -10.32 -0.93
CA GLU A 568 -26.87 -8.91 -0.63
C GLU A 568 -26.35 -8.75 0.79
N THR A 569 -25.24 -8.03 0.91
CA THR A 569 -24.67 -7.63 2.19
C THR A 569 -24.74 -6.12 2.28
N LEU A 570 -25.58 -5.61 3.18
CA LEU A 570 -25.76 -4.17 3.43
C LEU A 570 -24.74 -3.70 4.46
N VAL A 571 -23.96 -2.69 4.12
CA VAL A 571 -22.97 -2.05 4.98
C VAL A 571 -23.42 -0.62 5.27
N VAL A 572 -23.25 -0.19 6.52
CA VAL A 572 -23.77 1.08 7.01
C VAL A 572 -22.75 1.72 7.94
N ILE A 573 -22.50 3.01 7.76
CA ILE A 573 -21.74 3.85 8.69
C ILE A 573 -22.54 5.05 9.14
N ASN A 574 -22.33 5.49 10.37
CA ASN A 574 -22.79 6.79 10.86
C ASN A 574 -21.63 7.78 10.84
N THR A 575 -21.75 8.85 10.05
CA THR A 575 -20.72 9.91 9.99
C THR A 575 -20.78 10.85 11.20
N ASP A 576 -21.87 10.86 11.96
CA ASP A 576 -21.98 11.66 13.19
C ASP A 576 -21.18 11.01 14.33
N VAL A 577 -20.24 11.74 14.92
CA VAL A 577 -19.38 11.26 16.02
C VAL A 577 -20.00 11.50 17.40
N SER A 578 -21.09 12.28 17.45
CA SER A 578 -21.74 12.70 18.70
C SER A 578 -23.12 12.10 18.87
N GLU A 579 -23.88 11.96 17.78
CA GLU A 579 -25.29 11.57 17.84
C GLU A 579 -25.58 10.25 17.13
N ALA A 580 -26.57 9.51 17.66
CA ALA A 580 -27.13 8.38 16.96
C ALA A 580 -27.97 8.88 15.78
N VAL A 581 -27.85 8.23 14.62
CA VAL A 581 -28.59 8.63 13.42
C VAL A 581 -29.50 7.50 12.98
N ALA A 582 -30.75 7.86 12.70
CA ALA A 582 -31.76 6.94 12.18
C ALA A 582 -32.26 7.41 10.81
N ALA A 583 -32.11 6.56 9.79
CA ALA A 583 -32.54 6.83 8.41
C ALA A 583 -33.17 5.59 7.77
N TRP A 584 -34.10 5.80 6.84
CA TRP A 584 -34.51 4.78 5.88
C TRP A 584 -33.44 4.67 4.82
N SER A 585 -33.09 3.46 4.40
CA SER A 585 -32.18 3.21 3.29
C SER A 585 -32.87 2.34 2.25
N THR A 586 -32.70 2.66 0.97
CA THR A 586 -33.08 1.73 -0.12
C THR A 586 -32.24 0.46 -0.03
N VAL A 587 -32.75 -0.66 -0.55
CA VAL A 587 -32.00 -1.91 -0.77
C VAL A 587 -32.02 -2.30 -2.24
N ALA A 588 -31.32 -3.37 -2.65
CA ALA A 588 -31.28 -3.79 -4.05
C ALA A 588 -32.68 -4.26 -4.54
N PRO A 589 -33.37 -3.48 -5.40
CA PRO A 589 -34.77 -3.74 -5.71
C PRO A 589 -34.99 -4.98 -6.57
N LEU A 590 -33.95 -5.45 -7.26
CA LEU A 590 -34.01 -6.68 -8.07
C LEU A 590 -33.96 -7.94 -7.21
N LEU A 591 -33.50 -7.85 -5.96
CA LEU A 591 -33.26 -9.01 -5.08
C LEU A 591 -34.17 -9.06 -3.87
N ARG A 592 -34.84 -7.94 -3.54
CA ARG A 592 -35.58 -7.75 -2.29
C ARG A 592 -37.02 -7.34 -2.53
N VAL A 593 -37.91 -7.95 -1.75
CA VAL A 593 -39.34 -7.61 -1.71
C VAL A 593 -39.76 -7.38 -0.25
N GLU A 594 -40.96 -6.82 -0.08
CA GLU A 594 -41.53 -6.55 1.24
C GLU A 594 -41.60 -7.80 2.12
N GLY A 595 -41.24 -7.63 3.41
CA GLY A 595 -41.15 -8.71 4.39
C GLY A 595 -39.80 -9.42 4.45
N ASP A 596 -38.90 -9.21 3.48
CA ASP A 596 -37.54 -9.73 3.55
C ASP A 596 -36.78 -9.23 4.77
N GLN A 597 -35.87 -10.06 5.28
CA GLN A 597 -35.09 -9.78 6.47
C GLN A 597 -33.61 -9.67 6.15
N PHE A 598 -33.00 -8.63 6.73
CA PHE A 598 -31.57 -8.43 6.87
C PHE A 598 -31.18 -8.72 8.31
N HIS A 599 -30.26 -9.66 8.51
CA HIS A 599 -29.78 -10.09 9.82
C HIS A 599 -28.47 -9.39 10.13
N LEU A 600 -28.34 -8.82 11.32
CA LEU A 600 -27.09 -8.21 11.78
C LEU A 600 -26.01 -9.29 11.96
N ILE A 601 -24.85 -9.10 11.33
CA ILE A 601 -23.74 -10.06 11.43
C ILE A 601 -22.49 -9.48 12.08
N LEU A 602 -22.31 -8.16 12.01
CA LEU A 602 -21.20 -7.46 12.66
C LEU A 602 -21.58 -6.01 12.90
N TRP A 603 -21.19 -5.47 14.05
CA TRP A 603 -21.27 -4.04 14.34
C TRP A 603 -20.11 -3.62 15.24
N HIS A 604 -19.84 -2.32 15.25
CA HIS A 604 -18.85 -1.70 16.13
C HIS A 604 -19.27 -0.27 16.44
N ALA A 605 -18.92 0.20 17.63
CA ALA A 605 -18.95 1.60 18.01
C ALA A 605 -17.70 1.89 18.86
N PRO A 606 -17.05 3.05 18.69
CA PRO A 606 -15.83 3.40 19.42
C PRO A 606 -16.09 3.69 20.91
N LYS A 607 -17.35 3.92 21.29
CA LYS A 607 -17.81 4.16 22.66
C LYS A 607 -18.89 3.14 23.03
N PRO A 608 -19.04 2.80 24.32
CA PRO A 608 -20.12 1.94 24.78
C PRO A 608 -21.48 2.46 24.29
N ALA A 609 -22.20 1.63 23.55
CA ALA A 609 -23.49 1.95 22.96
C ALA A 609 -24.38 0.70 22.91
N ALA A 610 -25.69 0.91 22.80
CA ALA A 610 -26.61 -0.19 22.52
C ALA A 610 -26.35 -0.75 21.10
N PRO A 611 -26.44 -2.06 20.90
CA PRO A 611 -26.34 -2.64 19.56
C PRO A 611 -27.47 -2.10 18.67
N PRO A 612 -27.23 -2.00 17.36
CA PRO A 612 -28.32 -1.74 16.43
C PRO A 612 -29.28 -2.94 16.37
N ALA A 613 -30.43 -2.78 15.72
CA ALA A 613 -31.44 -3.84 15.65
C ALA A 613 -30.87 -5.14 15.03
N ASP A 614 -31.18 -6.30 15.63
CA ASP A 614 -30.73 -7.60 15.12
C ASP A 614 -31.28 -7.93 13.73
N ASN A 615 -32.46 -7.40 13.40
CA ASN A 615 -33.16 -7.63 12.15
C ASN A 615 -33.68 -6.33 11.57
N LEU A 616 -33.54 -6.17 10.25
CA LEU A 616 -34.21 -5.11 9.49
C LEU A 616 -35.19 -5.75 8.52
N THR A 617 -36.45 -5.33 8.60
CA THR A 617 -37.51 -5.76 7.68
C THR A 617 -37.59 -4.83 6.49
N VAL A 618 -37.67 -5.39 5.29
CA VAL A 618 -37.90 -4.64 4.05
C VAL A 618 -39.36 -4.17 4.01
N GLU A 619 -39.55 -2.85 3.90
CA GLU A 619 -40.83 -2.17 3.73
C GLU A 619 -40.85 -1.38 2.42
N HIS A 620 -42.02 -1.31 1.76
CA HIS A 620 -42.19 -0.41 0.63
C HIS A 620 -42.49 1.01 1.09
N ARG A 621 -41.61 1.93 0.72
CA ARG A 621 -41.74 3.37 1.00
C ARG A 621 -41.49 4.15 -0.27
N ALA A 622 -42.41 5.05 -0.63
CA ALA A 622 -42.36 5.81 -1.89
C ALA A 622 -42.11 4.93 -3.15
N GLY A 623 -42.66 3.71 -3.16
CA GLY A 623 -42.50 2.74 -4.27
C GLY A 623 -41.13 2.06 -4.34
N LEU A 624 -40.28 2.21 -3.32
CA LEU A 624 -38.95 1.60 -3.23
C LEU A 624 -38.91 0.60 -2.07
N PRO A 625 -38.21 -0.54 -2.20
CA PRO A 625 -37.93 -1.41 -1.06
C PRO A 625 -36.86 -0.76 -0.18
N THR A 626 -37.16 -0.65 1.11
CA THR A 626 -36.33 0.09 2.07
C THR A 626 -36.28 -0.60 3.41
N VAL A 627 -35.25 -0.31 4.19
CA VAL A 627 -35.09 -0.76 5.58
C VAL A 627 -34.86 0.45 6.48
N ARG A 628 -35.40 0.42 7.71
CA ARG A 628 -35.14 1.47 8.71
C ARG A 628 -33.94 1.09 9.56
N ILE A 629 -32.94 1.96 9.63
CA ILE A 629 -31.68 1.71 10.32
C ILE A 629 -31.44 2.80 11.35
N THR A 630 -30.96 2.41 12.53
CA THR A 630 -30.46 3.31 13.57
C THR A 630 -29.06 2.86 13.97
N LEU A 631 -28.06 3.74 13.90
CA LEU A 631 -26.70 3.46 14.36
C LEU A 631 -26.28 4.43 15.46
N PRO A 632 -25.49 3.97 16.44
CA PRO A 632 -24.91 4.85 17.45
C PRO A 632 -23.87 5.83 16.85
N PRO A 633 -23.42 6.84 17.62
CA PRO A 633 -22.37 7.76 17.17
C PRO A 633 -21.13 7.01 16.68
N ALA A 634 -20.61 7.41 15.52
CA ALA A 634 -19.49 6.81 14.80
C ALA A 634 -19.64 5.29 14.55
N GLY A 635 -20.86 4.77 14.64
CA GLY A 635 -21.16 3.35 14.53
C GLY A 635 -20.99 2.82 13.11
N PHE A 636 -20.69 1.53 13.04
CA PHE A 636 -20.59 0.73 11.82
C PHE A 636 -21.43 -0.55 11.98
N ALA A 637 -22.11 -0.99 10.92
CA ALA A 637 -22.82 -2.26 10.91
C ALA A 637 -22.81 -2.93 9.53
N ILE A 638 -22.85 -4.26 9.55
CA ILE A 638 -23.07 -5.12 8.39
C ILE A 638 -24.28 -6.00 8.64
N TYR A 639 -25.16 -6.05 7.65
CA TYR A 639 -26.30 -6.95 7.63
C TYR A 639 -26.25 -7.87 6.42
N GLN A 640 -26.62 -9.13 6.61
CA GLN A 640 -26.78 -10.11 5.53
C GLN A 640 -28.25 -10.33 5.25
N ALA A 641 -28.67 -10.15 4.00
CA ALA A 641 -30.01 -10.52 3.59
C ALA A 641 -30.15 -12.05 3.48
N SER A 642 -31.36 -12.55 3.73
CA SER A 642 -31.68 -13.96 3.48
C SER A 642 -31.55 -14.30 1.97
N PRO A 643 -31.08 -15.51 1.58
CA PRO A 643 -30.96 -15.88 0.17
C PRO A 643 -32.30 -15.78 -0.57
N SER A 644 -32.29 -15.29 -1.82
CA SER A 644 -33.51 -15.04 -2.58
C SER A 644 -33.64 -15.83 -3.89
N LEU A 645 -32.66 -16.69 -4.25
CA LEU A 645 -32.72 -17.53 -5.46
C LEU A 645 -33.98 -18.38 -5.58
N HIS A 646 -34.56 -18.85 -4.47
CA HIS A 646 -35.80 -19.65 -4.47
C HIS A 646 -37.03 -18.89 -5.01
N ARG A 647 -36.91 -17.58 -5.27
CA ARG A 647 -38.00 -16.72 -5.75
C ARG A 647 -37.96 -16.42 -7.23
N PHE A 648 -36.91 -16.84 -7.94
CA PHE A 648 -36.98 -17.00 -9.40
C PHE A 648 -37.77 -18.28 -9.71
N GLY A 649 -39.08 -18.24 -9.48
CA GLY A 649 -39.99 -19.24 -10.03
C GLY A 649 -39.92 -19.24 -11.57
N PRO A 650 -40.65 -20.13 -12.27
CA PRO A 650 -40.65 -20.18 -13.74
C PRO A 650 -41.13 -18.88 -14.40
N ASN A 651 -41.78 -17.99 -13.64
CA ASN A 651 -42.13 -16.64 -14.06
C ASN A 651 -41.18 -15.63 -13.38
N PRO A 652 -40.27 -14.96 -14.12
CA PRO A 652 -39.50 -13.86 -13.56
C PRO A 652 -40.45 -12.76 -13.01
N PRO A 653 -40.02 -11.96 -12.02
CA PRO A 653 -40.81 -10.82 -11.57
C PRO A 653 -41.19 -9.97 -12.79
N ARG A 654 -42.48 -9.58 -12.88
CA ARG A 654 -42.97 -8.72 -13.97
C ARG A 654 -42.01 -7.55 -14.11
N GLU A 655 -41.41 -7.40 -15.28
CA GLU A 655 -40.53 -6.28 -15.59
C GLU A 655 -41.13 -5.00 -15.02
N LEU A 656 -40.39 -4.33 -14.14
CA LEU A 656 -40.70 -2.95 -13.77
C LEU A 656 -40.82 -2.20 -15.09
N LYS A 657 -42.02 -1.65 -15.35
CA LYS A 657 -42.37 -1.03 -16.63
C LYS A 657 -41.17 -0.27 -17.20
N PRO A 658 -40.79 -0.48 -18.47
CA PRO A 658 -39.70 0.26 -19.08
C PRO A 658 -39.92 1.76 -18.80
N TRP A 659 -38.87 2.40 -18.29
CA TRP A 659 -38.86 3.85 -18.08
C TRP A 659 -39.21 4.50 -19.43
N ALA A 660 -40.42 5.04 -19.52
CA ALA A 660 -40.83 5.80 -20.69
C ALA A 660 -39.88 6.99 -20.82
N PRO A 661 -39.15 7.15 -21.94
CA PRO A 661 -38.40 8.37 -22.19
C PRO A 661 -39.39 9.53 -22.09
N ALA A 662 -39.11 10.51 -21.24
CA ALA A 662 -39.87 11.75 -21.26
C ALA A 662 -39.78 12.31 -22.68
N ALA A 663 -40.93 12.44 -23.35
CA ALA A 663 -41.05 13.04 -24.66
C ALA A 663 -40.68 14.53 -24.57
N TRP A 664 -39.39 14.83 -24.66
CA TRP A 664 -38.86 16.15 -24.98
C TRP A 664 -38.33 16.07 -26.39
N LEU A 665 -39.24 16.20 -27.36
CA LEU A 665 -39.01 16.68 -28.72
C LEU A 665 -40.36 16.66 -29.44
N GLY A 666 -41.02 17.81 -29.50
CA GLY A 666 -42.25 18.00 -30.28
C GLY A 666 -43.12 19.16 -29.79
N GLY A 667 -42.76 20.39 -30.18
CA GLY A 667 -43.64 21.54 -29.95
C GLY A 667 -43.02 22.92 -30.22
N MET A 668 -42.69 23.18 -31.49
CA MET A 668 -42.34 24.46 -32.13
C MET A 668 -41.05 25.18 -31.72
#